data_AF-D3SZ43-F1
#
_entry.id   AF-D3SZ43-F1
#
_cell.length_a   1.000
_cell.length_b   1.000
_cell.length_c   1.000
_cell.angle_alpha   90.00
_cell.angle_beta   90.00
_cell.angle_gamma   90.00
#
_symmetry.space_group_name_H-M   'P 1'
#
loop_
_entity.id
_entity.type
_entity.pdbx_description
1 polymer ?
#
loop_
_entity_poly.entity_id
_entity_poly.type
_entity_poly.pdbx_seq_one_letter_code
_entity_poly.pdbx_strand_id
1 'polypeptide(L)'
;MRERSRNTLRLGVALVIGVVCIVGLTGLFIADVGSTTPPPAEFDDTVPVGLTLEDERGLDDAVSLPQAQVFYSQYQYVVGYYGVETFVDERQQAGHEQQFGHPLTVYVSDYSDTALELSAEGYPIPEQSPGWTDAETAWFVVDSDAQTPAGDTVVPFSEREDAETFAGDHGGSVYDWESVLEQSFDRDDATVARDRVDDHHQVADDRIEAVDSAADRPPSIVAGEETETIQEAIDQAPANTTVVVPEGTYEETLEIDRPITLAGEGEVTIRGDDNSTVITVTGDGVGIQNLAITGVGNQTQGGEDLPVDVDEDEWDATFTTYYAGTDAGIGAYGADNLHVSDIDVETPASGVIGYDSTDAVVRNVSVTGPDDPTDGLAGILLFQSPSVVESSSVQGGTNGIYLYRSPETVLRSNEADGNEIGVHLMHTSDTLIDGNELRSHPGAGIYVMTGPERNAIVDNDIRASETAISVGGSETYVASNVVTDNGLGLRVESTTSFYDGNVLAGNTVGADVTAMLPTNRVIENDFVENDEHATATSGPLRIWNDGDSGNYWQGGAAIAGDATGTHADRSYTPTDAVDSQLHRTDGTQTLVRAPSLQALAGLEGSVPGMRTGSIVDQTPTCEPNNPERLDRTDWAEAAWPCADATISTND
;
A
#
# COMPACT_ATOMS: atom_id res chain seq x y z
N MET A 1 21.24 -52.68 54.36
CA MET A 1 21.67 -51.31 54.73
C MET A 1 22.08 -50.42 53.54
N ARG A 2 22.36 -50.95 52.33
CA ARG A 2 22.69 -50.14 51.14
C ARG A 2 21.49 -49.64 50.31
N GLU A 3 20.29 -50.19 50.48
CA GLU A 3 19.09 -49.74 49.73
C GLU A 3 18.39 -48.53 50.37
N ARG A 4 18.32 -48.45 51.71
CA ARG A 4 17.70 -47.30 52.39
C ARG A 4 18.45 -45.98 52.17
N SER A 5 19.76 -46.04 51.91
CA SER A 5 20.61 -44.88 51.66
C SER A 5 20.48 -44.31 50.24
N ARG A 6 20.06 -45.11 49.24
CA ARG A 6 19.87 -44.62 47.86
C ARG A 6 18.53 -43.92 47.66
N ASN A 7 17.49 -44.32 48.37
CA ASN A 7 16.19 -43.66 48.30
C ASN A 7 16.16 -42.32 49.05
N THR A 8 16.88 -42.18 50.17
CA THR A 8 17.00 -40.89 50.86
C THR A 8 17.86 -39.89 50.08
N LEU A 9 18.86 -40.36 49.33
CA LEU A 9 19.68 -39.51 48.47
C LEU A 9 18.92 -39.02 47.22
N ARG A 10 18.09 -39.89 46.62
CA ARG A 10 17.23 -39.52 45.46
C ARG A 10 16.10 -38.57 45.84
N LEU A 11 15.49 -38.77 47.02
CA LEU A 11 14.46 -37.86 47.52
C LEU A 11 15.06 -36.50 47.91
N GLY A 12 16.26 -36.48 48.49
CA GLY A 12 16.99 -35.24 48.79
C GLY A 12 17.41 -34.46 47.56
N VAL A 13 17.89 -35.13 46.50
CA VAL A 13 18.27 -34.47 45.24
C VAL A 13 17.04 -33.96 44.48
N ALA A 14 15.94 -34.70 44.45
CA ALA A 14 14.69 -34.24 43.83
C ALA A 14 14.09 -33.02 44.57
N LEU A 15 14.22 -32.95 45.90
CA LEU A 15 13.71 -31.83 46.70
C LEU A 15 14.63 -30.60 46.61
N VAL A 16 15.95 -30.79 46.44
CA VAL A 16 16.89 -29.69 46.16
C VAL A 16 16.73 -29.17 44.74
N ILE A 17 16.51 -30.02 43.73
CA ILE A 17 16.20 -29.58 42.36
C ILE A 17 14.84 -28.89 42.31
N GLY A 18 13.83 -29.41 43.02
CA GLY A 18 12.52 -28.74 43.13
C GLY A 18 12.60 -27.37 43.79
N VAL A 19 13.40 -27.20 44.85
CA VAL A 19 13.62 -25.90 45.50
C VAL A 19 14.50 -24.97 44.66
N VAL A 20 15.48 -25.48 43.90
CA VAL A 20 16.29 -24.67 42.97
C VAL A 20 15.49 -24.28 41.73
N CYS A 21 14.54 -25.09 41.26
CA CYS A 21 13.60 -24.72 40.20
C CYS A 21 12.55 -23.72 40.70
N ILE A 22 12.04 -23.86 41.93
CA ILE A 22 11.10 -22.90 42.51
C ILE A 22 11.79 -21.58 42.85
N VAL A 23 13.03 -21.60 43.37
CA VAL A 23 13.83 -20.39 43.65
C VAL A 23 14.46 -19.82 42.38
N GLY A 24 14.67 -20.62 41.33
CA GLY A 24 15.05 -20.17 40.00
C GLY A 24 13.88 -19.53 39.24
N LEU A 25 12.66 -20.06 39.41
CA LEU A 25 11.43 -19.50 38.86
C LEU A 25 10.96 -18.26 39.64
N THR A 26 11.17 -18.18 40.97
CA THR A 26 10.90 -16.93 41.71
C THR A 26 12.07 -15.94 41.64
N GLY A 27 13.30 -16.41 41.45
CA GLY A 27 14.50 -15.59 41.31
C GLY A 27 14.67 -14.93 39.94
N LEU A 28 13.94 -15.38 38.92
CA LEU A 28 13.83 -14.71 37.62
C LEU A 28 12.77 -13.59 37.60
N PHE A 29 12.00 -13.41 38.68
CA PHE A 29 10.97 -12.37 38.80
C PHE A 29 11.14 -11.44 40.01
N ILE A 30 12.34 -11.39 40.60
CA ILE A 30 12.68 -10.38 41.61
C ILE A 30 13.97 -9.68 41.18
N ALA A 31 13.90 -9.03 40.01
CA ALA A 31 14.59 -7.77 39.88
C ALA A 31 13.78 -6.75 40.69
N ASP A 32 14.44 -6.01 41.56
CA ASP A 32 13.88 -4.82 42.19
C ASP A 32 13.64 -3.81 41.06
N VAL A 33 12.46 -3.88 40.44
CA VAL A 33 11.99 -2.86 39.49
C VAL A 33 11.69 -1.66 40.35
N GLY A 34 12.71 -0.83 40.58
CA GLY A 34 12.47 0.55 40.96
C GLY A 34 11.44 1.11 39.98
N SER A 35 10.35 1.64 40.52
CA SER A 35 9.28 2.32 39.80
C SER A 35 9.81 3.54 39.07
N THR A 36 10.49 3.32 37.95
CA THR A 36 10.87 4.37 37.01
C THR A 36 10.10 4.06 35.75
N THR A 37 8.95 4.73 35.60
CA THR A 37 8.34 4.92 34.28
C THR A 37 9.46 5.40 33.35
N PRO A 38 9.72 4.71 32.23
CA PRO A 38 10.78 5.12 31.31
C PRO A 38 10.48 6.54 30.82
N PRO A 39 11.48 7.42 30.69
CA PRO A 39 11.24 8.73 30.09
C PRO A 39 10.76 8.57 28.63
N PRO A 40 10.07 9.59 28.08
CA PRO A 40 9.76 9.65 26.66
C PRO A 40 11.04 9.45 25.81
N ALA A 41 10.91 8.72 24.71
CA ALA A 41 11.96 8.60 23.70
C ALA A 41 11.96 9.83 22.78
N GLU A 42 13.07 10.05 22.07
CA GLU A 42 13.09 10.92 20.89
C GLU A 42 12.15 10.29 19.85
N PHE A 43 11.27 11.09 19.22
CA PHE A 43 10.21 10.55 18.38
C PHE A 43 10.75 9.80 17.14
N ASP A 44 11.82 10.30 16.53
CA ASP A 44 12.49 9.67 15.38
C ASP A 44 13.13 8.30 15.71
N ASP A 45 13.33 7.99 17.00
CA ASP A 45 13.82 6.69 17.46
C ASP A 45 12.67 5.69 17.74
N THR A 46 11.42 6.13 17.60
CA THR A 46 10.23 5.27 17.74
C THR A 46 9.96 4.48 16.44
N VAL A 47 8.96 3.61 16.45
CA VAL A 47 8.37 3.07 15.23
C VAL A 47 7.16 3.95 14.88
N PRO A 48 7.30 4.92 13.96
CA PRO A 48 6.25 5.89 13.67
C PRO A 48 5.11 5.30 12.83
N VAL A 49 3.88 5.75 13.08
CA VAL A 49 2.68 5.48 12.28
C VAL A 49 1.79 6.72 12.18
N GLY A 50 0.98 6.80 11.12
CA GLY A 50 -0.08 7.81 10.95
C GLY A 50 0.34 9.09 10.21
N LEU A 51 1.45 9.07 9.46
CA LEU A 51 1.84 10.17 8.58
C LEU A 51 2.65 9.62 7.38
N THR A 52 2.31 10.05 6.16
CA THR A 52 3.08 9.69 4.97
C THR A 52 4.44 10.40 4.94
N LEU A 53 5.43 9.81 4.26
CA LEU A 53 6.73 10.46 4.07
C LEU A 53 6.63 11.71 3.17
N GLU A 54 5.64 11.77 2.28
CA GLU A 54 5.38 12.96 1.48
C GLU A 54 4.85 14.09 2.37
N ASP A 55 3.83 13.81 3.18
CA ASP A 55 3.26 14.78 4.11
C ASP A 55 4.32 15.28 5.08
N GLU A 56 5.10 14.37 5.67
CA GLU A 56 6.21 14.74 6.57
C GLU A 56 7.18 15.73 5.90
N ARG A 57 7.50 15.53 4.61
CA ARG A 57 8.39 16.42 3.85
C ARG A 57 7.71 17.68 3.32
N GLY A 58 6.39 17.67 3.16
CA GLY A 58 5.58 18.80 2.70
C GLY A 58 5.19 19.77 3.81
N LEU A 59 5.29 19.36 5.07
CA LEU A 59 5.02 20.22 6.22
C LEU A 59 6.09 21.32 6.36
N ASP A 60 5.65 22.54 6.67
CA ASP A 60 6.54 23.65 7.03
C ASP A 60 7.32 23.31 8.32
N ASP A 61 8.60 23.70 8.38
CA ASP A 61 9.48 23.46 9.54
C ASP A 61 8.90 23.97 10.88
N ALA A 62 7.97 24.92 10.85
CA ALA A 62 7.30 25.45 12.04
C ALA A 62 6.10 24.61 12.50
N VAL A 63 5.57 23.72 11.65
CA VAL A 63 4.47 22.82 12.02
C VAL A 63 5.00 21.74 12.96
N SER A 64 4.28 21.49 14.04
CA SER A 64 4.53 20.37 14.94
C SER A 64 3.21 19.69 15.22
N LEU A 65 3.01 18.52 14.60
CA LEU A 65 1.79 17.73 14.75
C LEU A 65 1.69 17.12 16.16
N PRO A 66 0.47 16.94 16.69
CA PRO A 66 0.27 16.19 17.92
C PRO A 66 0.80 14.77 17.79
N GLN A 67 1.48 14.27 18.81
CA GLN A 67 2.08 12.94 18.81
C GLN A 67 1.72 12.20 20.09
N ALA A 68 1.64 10.87 19.99
CA ALA A 68 1.62 9.98 21.13
C ALA A 68 2.76 8.95 21.02
N GLN A 69 3.33 8.54 22.14
CA GLN A 69 4.26 7.42 22.17
C GLN A 69 3.90 6.43 23.27
N VAL A 70 3.96 5.15 22.93
CA VAL A 70 3.41 4.08 23.75
C VAL A 70 4.46 3.02 24.03
N PHE A 71 4.61 2.71 25.31
CA PHE A 71 5.44 1.61 25.78
C PHE A 71 4.54 0.44 26.09
N TYR A 72 4.65 -0.63 25.31
CA TYR A 72 3.79 -1.79 25.46
C TYR A 72 4.47 -2.90 26.27
N SER A 73 3.68 -3.68 27.00
CA SER A 73 4.20 -4.76 27.86
C SER A 73 4.74 -5.98 27.11
N GLN A 74 4.37 -6.18 25.84
CA GLN A 74 4.79 -7.33 25.02
C GLN A 74 5.47 -6.93 23.70
N TYR A 75 5.67 -5.63 23.44
CA TYR A 75 6.42 -5.14 22.29
C TYR A 75 7.70 -4.42 22.75
N GLN A 76 8.81 -4.75 22.11
CA GLN A 76 10.15 -4.33 22.57
C GLN A 76 10.53 -2.90 22.14
N TYR A 77 9.83 -2.34 21.15
CA TYR A 77 10.09 -1.00 20.63
C TYR A 77 9.01 -0.04 21.12
N VAL A 78 9.34 1.25 21.17
CA VAL A 78 8.36 2.31 21.44
C VAL A 78 7.60 2.57 20.15
N VAL A 79 6.27 2.57 20.20
CA VAL A 79 5.45 2.92 19.03
C VAL A 79 5.15 4.41 19.11
N GLY A 80 5.46 5.15 18.04
CA GLY A 80 5.15 6.57 17.90
C GLY A 80 3.96 6.72 16.97
N TYR A 81 3.00 7.53 17.38
CA TYR A 81 1.78 7.83 16.65
C TYR A 81 1.78 9.31 16.31
N TYR A 82 1.66 9.66 15.04
CA TYR A 82 1.21 10.98 14.63
C TYR A 82 -0.31 11.02 14.85
N GLY A 83 -0.76 11.89 15.76
CA GLY A 83 -2.13 11.96 16.25
C GLY A 83 -2.41 11.08 17.47
N VAL A 84 -3.14 11.61 18.45
CA VAL A 84 -3.63 10.82 19.60
C VAL A 84 -4.80 9.94 19.16
N GLU A 85 -5.62 10.44 18.24
CA GLU A 85 -6.70 9.75 17.55
C GLU A 85 -6.24 8.46 16.89
N THR A 86 -5.07 8.46 16.23
CA THR A 86 -4.49 7.27 15.59
C THR A 86 -4.20 6.17 16.61
N PHE A 87 -3.66 6.54 17.78
CA PHE A 87 -3.45 5.59 18.87
C PHE A 87 -4.77 5.05 19.43
N VAL A 88 -5.78 5.92 19.61
CA VAL A 88 -7.08 5.52 20.16
C VAL A 88 -7.74 4.50 19.23
N ASP A 89 -7.75 4.79 17.93
CA ASP A 89 -8.32 3.92 16.91
C ASP A 89 -7.61 2.55 16.87
N GLU A 90 -6.29 2.54 16.73
CA GLU A 90 -5.52 1.28 16.72
C GLU A 90 -5.74 0.44 17.99
N ARG A 91 -5.77 1.10 19.16
CA ARG A 91 -5.99 0.40 20.43
C ARG A 91 -7.35 -0.29 20.52
N GLN A 92 -8.37 0.27 19.87
CA GLN A 92 -9.73 -0.28 19.89
C GLN A 92 -9.87 -1.51 18.99
N GLN A 93 -8.89 -1.79 18.11
CA GLN A 93 -8.91 -2.94 17.23
C GLN A 93 -8.91 -4.28 17.98
N ALA A 94 -9.66 -5.25 17.44
CA ALA A 94 -9.74 -6.58 18.00
C ALA A 94 -8.36 -7.27 17.98
N GLY A 95 -7.93 -7.77 19.15
CA GLY A 95 -6.64 -8.47 19.26
C GLY A 95 -5.43 -7.58 19.55
N HIS A 96 -5.57 -6.24 19.56
CA HIS A 96 -4.47 -5.31 19.85
C HIS A 96 -3.71 -5.65 21.15
N GLU A 97 -4.44 -5.87 22.25
CA GLU A 97 -3.83 -6.25 23.55
C GLU A 97 -3.16 -7.64 23.48
N GLN A 98 -3.58 -8.55 22.59
CA GLN A 98 -2.93 -9.85 22.44
C GLN A 98 -1.60 -9.73 21.68
N GLN A 99 -1.50 -8.77 20.76
CA GLN A 99 -0.31 -8.51 19.94
C GLN A 99 0.72 -7.69 20.71
N PHE A 100 0.28 -6.58 21.32
CA PHE A 100 1.15 -5.62 21.97
C PHE A 100 1.18 -5.77 23.50
N GLY A 101 0.18 -6.39 24.12
CA GLY A 101 -0.04 -6.34 25.56
C GLY A 101 -0.72 -5.04 26.00
N HIS A 102 -0.83 -4.82 27.30
CA HIS A 102 -1.33 -3.54 27.84
C HIS A 102 -0.28 -2.44 27.71
N PRO A 103 -0.69 -1.18 27.49
CA PRO A 103 0.18 -0.02 27.64
C PRO A 103 0.76 0.06 29.06
N LEU A 104 2.06 0.24 29.17
CA LEU A 104 2.79 0.49 30.42
C LEU A 104 2.80 1.99 30.76
N THR A 105 2.95 2.83 29.75
CA THR A 105 2.85 4.29 29.83
C THR A 105 2.56 4.85 28.44
N VAL A 106 1.83 5.97 28.40
CA VAL A 106 1.53 6.72 27.18
C VAL A 106 1.97 8.17 27.42
N TYR A 107 2.85 8.68 26.57
CA TYR A 107 3.20 10.09 26.55
C TYR A 107 2.56 10.75 25.34
N VAL A 108 2.11 11.98 25.50
CA VAL A 108 1.58 12.80 24.42
C VAL A 108 2.33 14.12 24.35
N SER A 109 2.35 14.76 23.19
CA SER A 109 2.86 16.13 23.04
C SER A 109 2.22 17.04 24.08
N ASP A 110 2.93 18.07 24.54
CA ASP A 110 2.40 19.04 25.50
C ASP A 110 2.46 20.45 24.92
N TYR A 111 1.29 21.00 24.59
CA TYR A 111 1.13 22.35 24.07
C TYR A 111 0.86 23.40 25.15
N SER A 112 0.87 23.07 26.45
CA SER A 112 0.66 24.06 27.52
C SER A 112 1.82 25.05 27.69
N ASP A 113 3.06 24.61 27.48
CA ASP A 113 4.27 25.43 27.69
C ASP A 113 4.65 26.31 26.48
N THR A 114 3.79 26.37 25.46
CA THR A 114 4.01 27.13 24.22
C THR A 114 2.73 27.82 23.78
N ALA A 115 2.84 29.03 23.22
CA ALA A 115 1.70 29.56 22.46
C ALA A 115 1.51 28.70 21.20
N LEU A 116 0.25 28.41 20.88
CA LEU A 116 -0.14 27.55 19.77
C LEU A 116 -1.05 28.34 18.83
N GLU A 117 -0.62 28.48 17.58
CA GLU A 117 -1.45 28.98 16.49
C GLU A 117 -1.75 27.84 15.51
N LEU A 118 -2.71 28.05 14.61
CA LEU A 118 -3.00 27.12 13.52
C LEU A 118 -2.61 27.77 12.19
N SER A 119 -2.06 26.98 11.26
CA SER A 119 -1.81 27.40 9.87
C SER A 119 -3.13 27.71 9.13
N ALA A 120 -3.04 28.14 7.88
CA ALA A 120 -4.24 28.34 7.06
C ALA A 120 -5.01 27.03 6.80
N GLU A 121 -4.29 25.92 6.80
CA GLU A 121 -4.74 24.53 6.65
C GLU A 121 -5.14 23.90 8.00
N GLY A 122 -5.01 24.64 9.11
CA GLY A 122 -5.37 24.14 10.44
C GLY A 122 -4.24 23.39 11.16
N TYR A 123 -3.01 23.35 10.61
CA TYR A 123 -1.91 22.61 11.24
C TYR A 123 -1.36 23.34 12.46
N PRO A 124 -1.09 22.64 13.59
CA PRO A 124 -0.57 23.28 14.79
C PRO A 124 0.86 23.83 14.60
N ILE A 125 1.02 25.12 14.86
CA ILE A 125 2.30 25.86 14.80
C ILE A 125 2.60 26.41 16.20
N PRO A 126 3.41 25.71 17.00
CA PRO A 126 3.81 26.20 18.31
C PRO A 126 4.99 27.19 18.22
N GLU A 127 5.04 28.18 19.12
CA GLU A 127 6.20 29.09 19.26
C GLU A 127 7.52 28.35 19.57
N GLN A 128 7.44 27.20 20.26
CA GLN A 128 8.57 26.34 20.61
C GLN A 128 8.15 24.88 20.48
N SER A 129 9.10 23.98 20.18
CA SER A 129 8.82 22.54 20.10
C SER A 129 8.12 22.04 21.37
N PRO A 130 6.98 21.34 21.25
CA PRO A 130 6.19 20.90 22.39
C PRO A 130 6.97 19.89 23.24
N GLY A 131 6.69 19.90 24.54
CA GLY A 131 7.25 18.91 25.47
C GLY A 131 6.49 17.58 25.40
N TRP A 132 6.73 16.73 26.40
CA TRP A 132 5.97 15.49 26.59
C TRP A 132 5.31 15.49 27.95
N THR A 133 4.04 15.09 28.01
CA THR A 133 3.30 14.90 29.26
C THR A 133 2.68 13.49 29.34
N ASP A 134 2.40 13.03 30.54
CA ASP A 134 1.72 11.74 30.76
C ASP A 134 0.25 11.89 30.36
N ALA A 135 -0.19 11.04 29.41
CA ALA A 135 -1.54 11.08 28.86
C ALA A 135 -2.62 10.96 29.94
N GLU A 136 -2.38 10.17 31.00
CA GLU A 136 -3.35 9.96 32.09
C GLU A 136 -3.64 11.25 32.89
N THR A 137 -2.77 12.25 32.80
CA THR A 137 -2.88 13.52 33.51
C THR A 137 -3.17 14.71 32.60
N ALA A 138 -3.14 14.51 31.29
CA ALA A 138 -3.35 15.53 30.29
C ALA A 138 -4.84 15.83 30.05
N TRP A 139 -5.08 16.95 29.38
CA TRP A 139 -6.37 17.41 28.88
C TRP A 139 -6.31 17.51 27.37
N PHE A 140 -7.38 17.15 26.70
CA PHE A 140 -7.39 16.99 25.25
C PHE A 140 -8.50 17.82 24.64
N VAL A 141 -8.19 18.58 23.61
CA VAL A 141 -9.21 19.27 22.81
C VAL A 141 -9.53 18.40 21.61
N VAL A 142 -10.81 18.04 21.48
CA VAL A 142 -11.35 17.21 20.39
C VAL A 142 -12.39 18.05 19.62
N ASP A 143 -12.54 17.80 18.32
CA ASP A 143 -13.43 18.53 17.40
C ASP A 143 -13.13 20.04 17.30
N SER A 144 -11.85 20.43 17.40
CA SER A 144 -11.38 21.79 17.13
C SER A 144 -11.06 21.99 15.65
N ASP A 145 -10.75 23.23 15.25
CA ASP A 145 -10.27 23.55 13.90
C ASP A 145 -8.86 22.99 13.58
N ALA A 146 -8.20 22.32 14.53
CA ALA A 146 -6.88 21.73 14.35
C ALA A 146 -6.91 20.48 13.46
N GLN A 147 -5.95 20.41 12.54
CA GLN A 147 -5.80 19.32 11.59
C GLN A 147 -4.38 18.74 11.56
N THR A 148 -4.27 17.53 11.06
CA THR A 148 -3.06 16.92 10.50
C THR A 148 -3.31 16.64 9.02
N PRO A 149 -2.29 16.26 8.23
CA PRO A 149 -2.53 15.78 6.86
C PRO A 149 -3.51 14.59 6.78
N ALA A 150 -3.64 13.81 7.87
CA ALA A 150 -4.61 12.72 7.99
C ALA A 150 -6.03 13.17 8.41
N GLY A 151 -6.27 14.47 8.61
CA GLY A 151 -7.57 15.04 9.00
C GLY A 151 -7.61 15.65 10.41
N ASP A 152 -8.82 15.76 10.99
CA ASP A 152 -9.05 16.34 12.31
C ASP A 152 -8.17 15.67 13.38
N THR A 153 -7.55 16.47 14.26
CA THR A 153 -6.60 15.97 15.25
C THR A 153 -6.95 16.37 16.68
N VAL A 154 -6.56 15.51 17.62
CA VAL A 154 -6.73 15.75 19.05
C VAL A 154 -5.52 16.50 19.59
N VAL A 155 -5.74 17.66 20.22
CA VAL A 155 -4.66 18.52 20.73
C VAL A 155 -4.48 18.34 22.25
N PRO A 156 -3.34 17.78 22.71
CA PRO A 156 -3.04 17.53 24.13
C PRO A 156 -2.41 18.71 24.88
N PHE A 157 -2.77 18.89 26.15
CA PHE A 157 -2.28 19.93 27.06
C PHE A 157 -2.06 19.36 28.47
N SER A 158 -0.97 19.69 29.15
CA SER A 158 -0.78 19.31 30.56
C SER A 158 -1.62 20.14 31.53
N GLU A 159 -1.98 21.39 31.17
CA GLU A 159 -2.79 22.29 31.97
C GLU A 159 -4.17 22.51 31.35
N ARG A 160 -5.23 22.30 32.15
CA ARG A 160 -6.62 22.41 31.68
C ARG A 160 -6.99 23.81 31.20
N GLU A 161 -6.45 24.85 31.84
CA GLU A 161 -6.77 26.25 31.50
C GLU A 161 -6.31 26.59 30.07
N ASP A 162 -5.20 26.00 29.62
CA ASP A 162 -4.68 26.18 28.26
C ASP A 162 -5.54 25.45 27.24
N ALA A 163 -5.95 24.20 27.53
CA ALA A 163 -6.91 23.47 26.70
C ALA A 163 -8.24 24.22 26.56
N GLU A 164 -8.77 24.79 27.65
CA GLU A 164 -10.01 25.59 27.63
C GLU A 164 -9.83 26.91 26.85
N THR A 165 -8.62 27.49 26.86
CA THR A 165 -8.29 28.68 26.07
C THR A 165 -8.22 28.34 24.59
N PHE A 166 -7.46 27.30 24.23
CA PHE A 166 -7.37 26.82 22.85
C PHE A 166 -8.75 26.47 22.28
N ALA A 167 -9.57 25.73 23.04
CA ALA A 167 -10.93 25.41 22.61
C ALA A 167 -11.84 26.65 22.49
N GLY A 168 -11.58 27.69 23.28
CA GLY A 168 -12.28 28.97 23.18
C GLY A 168 -11.93 29.75 21.91
N ASP A 169 -10.69 29.64 21.45
CA ASP A 169 -10.15 30.38 20.30
C ASP A 169 -10.34 29.62 18.98
N HIS A 170 -10.27 28.29 18.99
CA HIS A 170 -10.26 27.40 17.81
C HIS A 170 -11.41 26.37 17.79
N GLY A 171 -12.40 26.50 18.69
CA GLY A 171 -13.51 25.55 18.79
C GLY A 171 -13.13 24.22 19.45
N GLY A 172 -14.09 23.29 19.50
CA GLY A 172 -13.90 21.98 20.12
C GLY A 172 -14.32 21.88 21.59
N SER A 173 -14.08 20.72 22.19
CA SER A 173 -14.45 20.36 23.55
C SER A 173 -13.29 19.72 24.31
N VAL A 174 -13.15 20.06 25.60
CA VAL A 174 -12.09 19.56 26.47
C VAL A 174 -12.49 18.25 27.15
N TYR A 175 -11.68 17.22 26.97
CA TYR A 175 -11.84 15.88 27.52
C TYR A 175 -10.65 15.48 28.40
N ASP A 176 -10.91 14.56 29.34
CA ASP A 176 -9.85 13.82 30.04
C ASP A 176 -9.48 12.55 29.28
N TRP A 177 -8.39 11.89 29.69
CA TRP A 177 -7.87 10.71 29.00
C TRP A 177 -8.88 9.57 28.87
N GLU A 178 -9.60 9.25 29.96
CA GLU A 178 -10.61 8.18 29.93
C GLU A 178 -11.71 8.48 28.91
N SER A 179 -12.14 9.74 28.82
CA SER A 179 -13.14 10.16 27.84
C SER A 179 -12.62 10.13 26.41
N VAL A 180 -11.35 10.48 26.16
CA VAL A 180 -10.73 10.40 24.82
C VAL A 180 -10.64 8.95 24.34
N LEU A 181 -10.27 8.02 25.23
CA LEU A 181 -10.21 6.58 24.90
C LEU A 181 -11.58 5.98 24.51
N GLU A 182 -12.67 6.61 24.92
CA GLU A 182 -14.05 6.23 24.58
C GLU A 182 -14.57 6.91 23.31
N GLN A 183 -13.83 7.86 22.74
CA GLN A 183 -14.20 8.46 21.46
C GLN A 183 -13.98 7.45 20.32
N SER A 184 -14.80 7.59 19.29
CA SER A 184 -14.59 6.99 17.98
C SER A 184 -14.14 8.09 17.03
N PHE A 185 -13.04 7.86 16.34
CA PHE A 185 -12.61 8.71 15.24
C PHE A 185 -13.01 8.00 13.95
N ASP A 186 -13.61 8.71 13.00
CA ASP A 186 -13.96 8.14 11.69
C ASP A 186 -12.66 7.94 10.89
N ARG A 187 -11.88 6.90 11.26
CA ARG A 187 -10.67 6.46 10.54
C ARG A 187 -10.98 5.19 9.75
N ASP A 188 -10.25 5.00 8.67
CA ASP A 188 -10.53 4.01 7.63
C ASP A 188 -10.66 2.58 8.16
N ASP A 189 -11.90 2.09 8.27
CA ASP A 189 -12.16 0.66 8.40
C ASP A 189 -12.29 -0.01 7.01
N ALA A 190 -12.42 -1.33 6.99
CA ALA A 190 -12.59 -2.07 5.74
C ALA A 190 -13.88 -1.71 4.96
N THR A 191 -14.87 -1.07 5.59
CA THR A 191 -16.08 -0.57 4.91
C THR A 191 -15.77 0.73 4.20
N VAL A 192 -15.13 1.68 4.90
CA VAL A 192 -14.70 2.97 4.33
C VAL A 192 -13.76 2.74 3.15
N ALA A 193 -12.83 1.79 3.29
CA ALA A 193 -11.90 1.44 2.22
C ALA A 193 -12.59 0.84 0.98
N ARG A 194 -13.72 0.13 1.15
CA ARG A 194 -14.55 -0.38 0.05
C ARG A 194 -15.37 0.73 -0.60
N ASP A 195 -16.00 1.58 0.20
CA ASP A 195 -16.78 2.72 -0.31
C ASP A 195 -15.89 3.66 -1.14
N ARG A 196 -14.62 3.84 -0.76
CA ARG A 196 -13.62 4.58 -1.54
C ARG A 196 -13.39 4.02 -2.94
N VAL A 197 -13.45 2.70 -3.13
CA VAL A 197 -13.29 2.09 -4.46
C VAL A 197 -14.43 2.55 -5.39
N ASP A 198 -15.67 2.53 -4.90
CA ASP A 198 -16.83 3.00 -5.65
C ASP A 198 -16.73 4.51 -5.94
N ASP A 199 -16.26 5.31 -4.98
CA ASP A 199 -16.04 6.76 -5.16
C ASP A 199 -14.97 7.04 -6.22
N HIS A 200 -13.83 6.33 -6.19
CA HIS A 200 -12.78 6.46 -7.21
C HIS A 200 -13.30 6.07 -8.61
N HIS A 201 -14.12 5.04 -8.72
CA HIS A 201 -14.77 4.70 -9.99
C HIS A 201 -15.67 5.82 -10.50
N GLN A 202 -16.48 6.42 -9.62
CA GLN A 202 -17.35 7.53 -10.00
C GLN A 202 -16.55 8.75 -10.45
N VAL A 203 -15.47 9.09 -9.73
CA VAL A 203 -14.56 10.19 -10.11
C VAL A 203 -13.94 9.93 -11.49
N ALA A 204 -13.49 8.70 -11.75
CA ALA A 204 -12.93 8.33 -13.05
C ALA A 204 -13.96 8.46 -14.18
N ASP A 205 -15.18 7.95 -13.97
CA ASP A 205 -16.26 8.02 -14.96
C ASP A 205 -16.67 9.47 -15.26
N ASP A 206 -16.76 10.32 -14.23
CA ASP A 206 -17.05 11.75 -14.38
C ASP A 206 -15.95 12.47 -15.19
N ARG A 207 -14.67 12.16 -14.91
CA ARG A 207 -13.53 12.71 -15.65
C ARG A 207 -13.52 12.27 -17.11
N ILE A 208 -13.79 10.99 -17.38
CA ILE A 208 -13.92 10.46 -18.76
C ILE A 208 -15.05 11.18 -19.51
N GLU A 209 -16.24 11.31 -18.91
CA GLU A 209 -17.38 11.99 -19.56
C GLU A 209 -17.05 13.46 -19.89
N ALA A 210 -16.37 14.15 -18.96
CA ALA A 210 -15.96 15.54 -19.15
C ALA A 210 -14.97 15.70 -20.30
N VAL A 211 -13.94 14.84 -20.35
CA VAL A 211 -12.88 14.91 -21.36
C VAL A 211 -13.38 14.45 -22.74
N ASP A 212 -14.16 13.37 -22.84
CA ASP A 212 -14.78 12.92 -24.10
C ASP A 212 -15.65 14.01 -24.72
N SER A 213 -16.45 14.69 -23.88
CA SER A 213 -17.30 15.81 -24.31
C SER A 213 -16.47 17.00 -24.83
N ALA A 214 -15.29 17.22 -24.26
CA ALA A 214 -14.38 18.28 -24.69
C ALA A 214 -13.61 17.93 -25.97
N ALA A 215 -13.33 16.65 -26.21
CA ALA A 215 -12.60 16.14 -27.36
C ALA A 215 -13.47 16.04 -28.65
N ASP A 216 -14.79 15.84 -28.53
CA ASP A 216 -15.73 15.82 -29.66
C ASP A 216 -15.93 17.23 -30.27
N ARG A 217 -15.01 17.61 -31.15
CA ARG A 217 -14.93 18.93 -31.76
C ARG A 217 -15.20 18.88 -33.26
N PRO A 218 -15.82 19.93 -33.83
CA PRO A 218 -16.04 19.99 -35.27
C PRO A 218 -14.71 20.09 -36.03
N PRO A 219 -14.56 19.37 -37.17
CA PRO A 219 -13.39 19.48 -38.02
C PRO A 219 -13.25 20.89 -38.58
N SER A 220 -12.02 21.42 -38.59
CA SER A 220 -11.71 22.76 -39.12
C SER A 220 -10.69 22.76 -40.24
N ILE A 221 -9.62 21.95 -40.14
CA ILE A 221 -8.52 21.90 -41.10
C ILE A 221 -8.14 20.44 -41.36
N VAL A 222 -7.84 20.11 -42.62
CA VAL A 222 -7.29 18.80 -43.04
C VAL A 222 -5.83 18.96 -43.42
N ALA A 223 -4.92 18.34 -42.64
CA ALA A 223 -3.48 18.42 -42.86
C ALA A 223 -3.09 17.78 -44.21
N GLY A 224 -2.15 18.40 -44.93
CA GLY A 224 -1.69 17.92 -46.25
C GLY A 224 -2.61 18.26 -47.43
N GLU A 225 -3.90 18.55 -47.19
CA GLU A 225 -4.81 19.08 -48.21
C GLU A 225 -4.86 20.61 -48.19
N GLU A 226 -4.94 21.17 -46.99
CA GLU A 226 -5.07 22.62 -46.76
C GLU A 226 -3.76 23.27 -46.31
N THR A 227 -2.82 22.48 -45.78
CA THR A 227 -1.50 22.89 -45.29
C THR A 227 -0.40 21.96 -45.82
N GLU A 228 0.87 22.39 -45.79
CA GLU A 228 1.99 21.54 -46.21
C GLU A 228 2.41 20.52 -45.14
N THR A 229 2.20 20.85 -43.85
CA THR A 229 2.57 20.02 -42.70
C THR A 229 1.44 19.91 -41.68
N ILE A 230 1.55 18.96 -40.75
CA ILE A 230 0.62 18.84 -39.62
C ILE A 230 0.79 20.04 -38.68
N GLN A 231 2.02 20.45 -38.36
CA GLN A 231 2.24 21.61 -37.49
C GLN A 231 1.59 22.88 -38.04
N GLU A 232 1.65 23.12 -39.36
CA GLU A 232 0.99 24.28 -39.96
C GLU A 232 -0.54 24.21 -39.81
N ALA A 233 -1.14 23.01 -39.84
CA ALA A 233 -2.57 22.83 -39.58
C ALA A 233 -2.91 23.14 -38.11
N ILE A 234 -2.10 22.66 -37.17
CA ILE A 234 -2.24 22.96 -35.73
C ILE A 234 -2.16 24.47 -35.50
N ASP A 235 -1.18 25.14 -36.09
CA ASP A 235 -0.95 26.57 -35.94
C ASP A 235 -2.11 27.43 -36.47
N GLN A 236 -2.80 26.97 -37.53
CA GLN A 236 -3.92 27.67 -38.15
C GLN A 236 -5.28 27.31 -37.57
N ALA A 237 -5.40 26.16 -36.90
CA ALA A 237 -6.67 25.66 -36.38
C ALA A 237 -7.23 26.59 -35.29
N PRO A 238 -8.52 26.98 -35.37
CA PRO A 238 -9.18 27.69 -34.29
C PRO A 238 -9.26 26.81 -33.03
N ALA A 239 -9.19 27.43 -31.85
CA ALA A 239 -9.47 26.74 -30.59
C ALA A 239 -10.85 26.04 -30.61
N ASN A 240 -10.92 24.91 -29.92
CA ASN A 240 -12.05 23.99 -29.83
C ASN A 240 -12.50 23.43 -31.19
N THR A 241 -11.54 23.10 -32.06
CA THR A 241 -11.79 22.42 -33.33
C THR A 241 -10.87 21.22 -33.53
N THR A 242 -11.15 20.42 -34.56
CA THR A 242 -10.36 19.23 -34.88
C THR A 242 -9.49 19.45 -36.11
N VAL A 243 -8.19 19.16 -35.98
CA VAL A 243 -7.24 18.97 -37.07
C VAL A 243 -7.30 17.50 -37.49
N VAL A 244 -7.72 17.27 -38.73
CA VAL A 244 -7.82 15.93 -39.30
C VAL A 244 -6.53 15.60 -40.05
N VAL A 245 -5.92 14.46 -39.74
CA VAL A 245 -4.71 13.95 -40.39
C VAL A 245 -5.08 12.75 -41.25
N PRO A 246 -5.05 12.87 -42.59
CA PRO A 246 -5.33 11.73 -43.48
C PRO A 246 -4.30 10.60 -43.37
N GLU A 247 -4.65 9.42 -43.88
CA GLU A 247 -3.76 8.25 -43.94
C GLU A 247 -2.37 8.61 -44.52
N GLY A 248 -1.31 8.19 -43.83
CA GLY A 248 0.06 8.51 -44.25
C GLY A 248 1.10 8.43 -43.14
N THR A 249 2.37 8.61 -43.53
CA THR A 249 3.50 8.75 -42.61
C THR A 249 4.06 10.17 -42.73
N TYR A 250 4.15 10.86 -41.60
CA TYR A 250 4.55 12.26 -41.49
C TYR A 250 5.83 12.34 -40.66
N GLU A 251 6.91 12.85 -41.25
CA GLU A 251 8.20 13.05 -40.56
C GLU A 251 8.20 14.44 -39.90
N GLU A 252 7.65 14.53 -38.68
CA GLU A 252 7.43 15.78 -37.96
C GLU A 252 7.54 15.56 -36.44
N THR A 253 7.91 16.63 -35.72
CA THR A 253 7.70 16.79 -34.28
C THR A 253 6.67 17.90 -34.09
N LEU A 254 5.71 17.72 -33.18
CA LEU A 254 4.54 18.60 -33.05
C LEU A 254 4.52 19.30 -31.69
N GLU A 255 4.08 20.55 -31.69
CA GLU A 255 3.79 21.35 -30.49
C GLU A 255 2.32 21.79 -30.51
N ILE A 256 1.59 21.50 -29.43
CA ILE A 256 0.17 21.86 -29.28
C ILE A 256 -0.01 22.69 -28.01
N ASP A 257 -0.32 23.99 -28.20
CA ASP A 257 -0.37 25.02 -27.15
C ASP A 257 -1.80 25.55 -26.89
N ARG A 258 -2.82 24.91 -27.46
CA ARG A 258 -4.21 25.39 -27.42
C ARG A 258 -5.20 24.23 -27.52
N PRO A 259 -6.44 24.38 -27.03
CA PRO A 259 -7.43 23.30 -26.98
C PRO A 259 -7.92 22.91 -28.37
N ILE A 260 -7.23 22.00 -29.04
CA ILE A 260 -7.65 21.37 -30.30
C ILE A 260 -7.61 19.85 -30.18
N THR A 261 -8.32 19.16 -31.07
CA THR A 261 -8.20 17.70 -31.22
C THR A 261 -7.38 17.39 -32.47
N LEU A 262 -6.30 16.64 -32.33
CA LEU A 262 -5.54 16.05 -33.43
C LEU A 262 -6.05 14.63 -33.66
N ALA A 263 -6.68 14.39 -34.82
CA ALA A 263 -7.35 13.13 -35.11
C ALA A 263 -6.88 12.50 -36.42
N GLY A 264 -6.40 11.26 -36.36
CA GLY A 264 -6.07 10.48 -37.56
C GLY A 264 -7.31 9.92 -38.27
N GLU A 265 -7.29 9.92 -39.59
CA GLU A 265 -8.26 9.25 -40.45
C GLU A 265 -7.59 8.10 -41.22
N GLY A 266 -7.75 6.88 -40.71
CA GLY A 266 -7.13 5.68 -41.26
C GLY A 266 -5.79 5.37 -40.58
N GLU A 267 -4.85 4.80 -41.33
CA GLU A 267 -3.52 4.45 -40.80
C GLU A 267 -2.61 5.68 -40.86
N VAL A 268 -2.42 6.35 -39.73
CA VAL A 268 -1.61 7.56 -39.62
C VAL A 268 -0.41 7.29 -38.72
N THR A 269 0.79 7.62 -39.19
CA THR A 269 2.02 7.54 -38.39
C THR A 269 2.72 8.89 -38.34
N ILE A 270 2.97 9.38 -37.13
CA ILE A 270 3.87 10.50 -36.88
C ILE A 270 5.23 9.91 -36.52
N ARG A 271 6.26 10.22 -37.31
CA ARG A 271 7.62 9.74 -37.13
C ARG A 271 8.51 10.91 -36.72
N GLY A 272 8.97 10.89 -35.47
CA GLY A 272 9.99 11.81 -34.97
C GLY A 272 11.36 11.59 -35.59
N ASP A 273 12.34 12.34 -35.10
CA ASP A 273 13.71 12.38 -35.61
C ASP A 273 14.71 11.53 -34.82
N ASP A 274 14.21 10.65 -33.94
CA ASP A 274 14.99 9.81 -33.03
C ASP A 274 15.83 10.62 -32.01
N ASN A 275 15.46 11.89 -31.73
CA ASN A 275 16.27 12.80 -30.90
C ASN A 275 15.50 13.54 -29.79
N SER A 276 14.16 13.53 -29.79
CA SER A 276 13.36 14.17 -28.74
C SER A 276 11.97 13.55 -28.60
N THR A 277 11.16 14.12 -27.71
CA THR A 277 9.70 13.93 -27.69
C THR A 277 9.06 14.27 -29.04
N VAL A 278 8.09 13.45 -29.48
CA VAL A 278 7.46 13.59 -30.81
C VAL A 278 6.28 14.55 -30.80
N ILE A 279 5.40 14.47 -29.80
CA ILE A 279 4.29 15.41 -29.61
C ILE A 279 4.41 16.04 -28.23
N THR A 280 4.64 17.35 -28.20
CA THR A 280 4.70 18.15 -26.96
C THR A 280 3.42 18.94 -26.79
N VAL A 281 2.77 18.81 -25.64
CA VAL A 281 1.53 19.47 -25.29
C VAL A 281 1.75 20.41 -24.11
N THR A 282 1.37 21.67 -24.27
CA THR A 282 1.44 22.72 -23.23
C THR A 282 0.14 23.49 -23.08
N GLY A 283 -0.89 23.14 -23.87
CA GLY A 283 -2.22 23.74 -23.78
C GLY A 283 -3.24 22.80 -23.17
N ASP A 284 -4.14 23.36 -22.37
CA ASP A 284 -5.24 22.61 -21.75
C ASP A 284 -6.25 22.10 -22.78
N GLY A 285 -6.94 21.01 -22.43
CA GLY A 285 -8.05 20.45 -23.18
C GLY A 285 -7.63 19.97 -24.57
N VAL A 286 -6.40 19.50 -24.73
CA VAL A 286 -5.92 18.95 -26.01
C VAL A 286 -6.38 17.50 -26.15
N GLY A 287 -6.85 17.15 -27.35
CA GLY A 287 -7.17 15.76 -27.70
C GLY A 287 -6.19 15.22 -28.73
N ILE A 288 -5.73 13.99 -28.56
CA ILE A 288 -4.85 13.27 -29.49
C ILE A 288 -5.45 11.88 -29.68
N GLN A 289 -5.85 11.55 -30.91
CA GLN A 289 -6.59 10.32 -31.16
C GLN A 289 -6.30 9.64 -32.50
N ASN A 290 -6.31 8.30 -32.50
CA ASN A 290 -6.20 7.45 -33.70
C ASN A 290 -4.90 7.66 -34.50
N LEU A 291 -3.75 7.56 -33.83
CA LEU A 291 -2.43 7.79 -34.43
C LEU A 291 -1.41 6.74 -33.95
N ALA A 292 -0.45 6.42 -34.80
CA ALA A 292 0.77 5.72 -34.41
C ALA A 292 1.94 6.71 -34.30
N ILE A 293 2.82 6.51 -33.32
CA ILE A 293 3.98 7.37 -33.03
C ILE A 293 5.24 6.51 -33.01
N THR A 294 6.25 6.93 -33.78
CA THR A 294 7.57 6.27 -33.85
C THR A 294 8.67 7.32 -33.90
N GLY A 295 9.93 6.89 -33.79
CA GLY A 295 11.07 7.80 -33.89
C GLY A 295 11.23 8.72 -32.68
N VAL A 296 10.84 8.23 -31.50
CA VAL A 296 11.05 8.90 -30.21
C VAL A 296 12.55 8.90 -29.89
N GLY A 297 13.03 9.98 -29.28
CA GLY A 297 14.39 10.05 -28.73
C GLY A 297 14.66 8.99 -27.66
N ASN A 298 15.93 8.84 -27.28
CA ASN A 298 16.39 7.79 -26.37
C ASN A 298 16.86 8.31 -25.01
N GLN A 299 16.61 9.58 -24.69
CA GLN A 299 16.92 10.13 -23.37
C GLN A 299 15.92 9.56 -22.36
N THR A 300 16.43 8.85 -21.35
CA THR A 300 15.58 8.30 -20.28
C THR A 300 15.62 9.12 -19.00
N GLN A 301 16.67 9.93 -18.77
CA GLN A 301 16.85 10.70 -17.55
C GLN A 301 17.69 11.97 -17.80
N GLY A 302 17.37 13.08 -17.15
CA GLY A 302 18.19 14.29 -17.13
C GLY A 302 18.29 15.03 -18.47
N GLY A 303 17.20 15.11 -19.22
CA GLY A 303 17.09 16.00 -20.39
C GLY A 303 17.36 17.46 -20.01
N GLU A 304 17.95 18.23 -20.94
CA GLU A 304 18.53 19.53 -20.59
C GLU A 304 17.53 20.70 -20.51
N ASP A 305 16.26 20.54 -20.94
CA ASP A 305 15.23 21.61 -20.85
C ASP A 305 13.82 21.01 -20.79
N LEU A 306 13.10 21.18 -19.67
CA LEU A 306 11.66 20.93 -19.59
C LEU A 306 10.90 22.17 -20.11
N PRO A 307 9.75 22.02 -20.79
CA PRO A 307 8.95 23.16 -21.25
C PRO A 307 8.18 23.88 -20.13
N VAL A 308 8.50 23.58 -18.85
CA VAL A 308 7.92 24.14 -17.63
C VAL A 308 9.02 24.38 -16.59
N ASP A 309 8.84 25.39 -15.75
CA ASP A 309 9.76 25.73 -14.67
C ASP A 309 9.49 24.82 -13.46
N VAL A 310 10.51 24.09 -13.01
CA VAL A 310 10.46 23.31 -11.75
C VAL A 310 10.83 24.24 -10.60
N ASP A 311 10.05 24.23 -9.51
CA ASP A 311 10.38 25.00 -8.32
C ASP A 311 11.63 24.40 -7.62
N GLU A 312 12.76 25.12 -7.67
CA GLU A 312 14.03 24.67 -7.08
C GLU A 312 14.00 24.60 -5.55
N ASP A 313 13.01 25.23 -4.90
CA ASP A 313 12.86 25.22 -3.45
C ASP A 313 12.13 23.94 -2.95
N GLU A 314 11.47 23.17 -3.82
CA GLU A 314 10.88 21.87 -3.46
C GLU A 314 11.95 20.83 -3.15
N TRP A 315 11.67 19.97 -2.15
CA TRP A 315 12.63 18.98 -1.65
C TRP A 315 13.03 17.93 -2.71
N ASP A 316 12.18 17.68 -3.70
CA ASP A 316 12.34 16.70 -4.77
C ASP A 316 12.71 17.32 -6.13
N ALA A 317 12.91 18.63 -6.23
CA ALA A 317 13.14 19.34 -7.50
C ALA A 317 14.22 18.70 -8.41
N THR A 318 15.30 18.19 -7.80
CA THR A 318 16.37 17.47 -8.55
C THR A 318 15.90 16.13 -9.09
N PHE A 319 15.11 15.39 -8.30
CA PHE A 319 14.52 14.12 -8.73
C PHE A 319 13.53 14.38 -9.86
N THR A 320 12.65 15.37 -9.69
CA THR A 320 11.66 15.82 -10.65
C THR A 320 12.26 16.15 -12.01
N THR A 321 13.24 17.07 -12.04
CA THR A 321 13.95 17.44 -13.28
C THR A 321 14.57 16.23 -13.97
N TYR A 322 15.11 15.29 -13.19
CA TYR A 322 15.82 14.14 -13.73
C TYR A 322 14.88 13.13 -14.40
N TYR A 323 13.70 12.87 -13.83
CA TYR A 323 12.76 11.89 -14.37
C TYR A 323 11.78 12.47 -15.38
N ALA A 324 11.34 13.72 -15.21
CA ALA A 324 10.46 14.36 -16.17
C ALA A 324 11.15 14.65 -17.52
N GLY A 325 12.49 14.74 -17.54
CA GLY A 325 13.30 15.02 -18.73
C GLY A 325 13.57 13.83 -19.65
N THR A 326 12.74 12.80 -19.62
CA THR A 326 12.76 11.68 -20.59
C THR A 326 12.10 12.09 -21.90
N ASP A 327 12.56 11.53 -23.03
CA ASP A 327 11.87 11.62 -24.31
C ASP A 327 10.61 10.75 -24.31
N ALA A 328 9.58 11.19 -25.04
CA ALA A 328 8.31 10.48 -25.15
C ALA A 328 7.65 10.51 -26.54
N GLY A 329 6.74 9.57 -26.79
CA GLY A 329 5.80 9.70 -27.89
C GLY A 329 4.91 10.93 -27.73
N ILE A 330 4.32 11.09 -26.54
CA ILE A 330 3.51 12.25 -26.15
C ILE A 330 4.01 12.75 -24.79
N GLY A 331 4.40 14.02 -24.70
CA GLY A 331 4.75 14.68 -23.45
C GLY A 331 3.82 15.86 -23.18
N ALA A 332 3.05 15.80 -22.11
CA ALA A 332 2.19 16.87 -21.64
C ALA A 332 2.81 17.54 -20.40
N TYR A 333 2.91 18.86 -20.44
CA TYR A 333 3.58 19.65 -19.41
C TYR A 333 2.74 20.86 -19.05
N GLY A 334 2.16 20.88 -17.84
CA GLY A 334 1.23 21.92 -17.43
C GLY A 334 -0.05 21.96 -18.27
N ALA A 335 -0.51 20.81 -18.78
CA ALA A 335 -1.60 20.71 -19.75
C ALA A 335 -2.77 19.92 -19.19
N ASP A 336 -3.73 20.62 -18.58
CA ASP A 336 -4.86 20.00 -17.90
C ASP A 336 -5.88 19.44 -18.90
N ASN A 337 -6.69 18.46 -18.47
CA ASN A 337 -7.80 17.88 -19.25
C ASN A 337 -7.34 17.26 -20.59
N LEU A 338 -6.14 16.66 -20.61
CA LEU A 338 -5.62 15.97 -21.79
C LEU A 338 -6.45 14.72 -22.13
N HIS A 339 -6.79 14.55 -23.41
CA HIS A 339 -7.38 13.32 -23.93
C HIS A 339 -6.41 12.60 -24.85
N VAL A 340 -5.95 11.41 -24.47
CA VAL A 340 -5.15 10.55 -25.33
C VAL A 340 -5.90 9.25 -25.54
N SER A 341 -6.32 8.97 -26.78
CA SER A 341 -7.06 7.75 -27.07
C SER A 341 -6.72 7.06 -28.39
N ASP A 342 -6.78 5.73 -28.40
CA ASP A 342 -6.55 4.94 -29.62
C ASP A 342 -5.17 5.26 -30.24
N ILE A 343 -4.11 5.21 -29.42
CA ILE A 343 -2.72 5.55 -29.82
C ILE A 343 -1.82 4.32 -29.73
N ASP A 344 -0.97 4.13 -30.74
CA ASP A 344 0.15 3.19 -30.70
C ASP A 344 1.48 3.95 -30.61
N VAL A 345 2.35 3.61 -29.65
CA VAL A 345 3.68 4.23 -29.48
C VAL A 345 4.77 3.16 -29.49
N GLU A 346 5.77 3.33 -30.35
CA GLU A 346 7.04 2.59 -30.28
C GLU A 346 8.14 3.54 -29.79
N THR A 347 8.78 3.20 -28.67
CA THR A 347 9.70 4.10 -27.98
C THR A 347 10.89 3.36 -27.34
N PRO A 348 12.12 3.88 -27.43
CA PRO A 348 13.25 3.38 -26.65
C PRO A 348 13.32 4.02 -25.24
N ALA A 349 12.48 5.02 -24.95
CA ALA A 349 12.51 5.79 -23.71
C ALA A 349 11.15 5.70 -22.97
N SER A 350 10.27 6.70 -23.15
CA SER A 350 8.93 6.70 -22.57
C SER A 350 7.82 6.79 -23.62
N GLY A 351 6.61 6.34 -23.29
CA GLY A 351 5.47 6.38 -24.21
C GLY A 351 4.67 7.68 -24.08
N VAL A 352 3.97 7.81 -22.95
CA VAL A 352 3.19 9.00 -22.59
C VAL A 352 3.72 9.56 -21.27
N ILE A 353 3.93 10.88 -21.20
CA ILE A 353 4.29 11.59 -19.97
C ILE A 353 3.22 12.64 -19.68
N GLY A 354 2.71 12.66 -18.46
CA GLY A 354 2.05 13.82 -17.87
C GLY A 354 2.95 14.42 -16.79
N TYR A 355 3.21 15.70 -16.89
CA TYR A 355 3.92 16.47 -15.87
C TYR A 355 3.05 17.65 -15.45
N ASP A 356 2.73 17.74 -14.16
CA ASP A 356 1.85 18.78 -13.60
C ASP A 356 0.60 19.00 -14.49
N SER A 357 0.03 17.89 -14.96
CA SER A 357 -1.06 17.87 -15.95
C SER A 357 -2.21 17.11 -15.34
N THR A 358 -3.18 17.85 -14.81
CA THR A 358 -4.28 17.28 -14.05
C THR A 358 -5.45 16.92 -14.97
N ASP A 359 -6.31 16.01 -14.52
CA ASP A 359 -7.52 15.62 -15.24
C ASP A 359 -7.29 14.94 -16.60
N ALA A 360 -6.12 14.35 -16.82
CA ALA A 360 -5.86 13.60 -18.06
C ALA A 360 -6.61 12.27 -18.11
N VAL A 361 -7.00 11.87 -19.32
CA VAL A 361 -7.58 10.56 -19.64
C VAL A 361 -6.73 9.91 -20.74
N VAL A 362 -6.09 8.80 -20.40
CA VAL A 362 -5.29 7.96 -21.29
C VAL A 362 -6.04 6.63 -21.49
N ARG A 363 -6.62 6.44 -22.67
CA ARG A 363 -7.56 5.34 -22.93
C ARG A 363 -7.21 4.57 -24.20
N ASN A 364 -7.14 3.25 -24.13
CA ASN A 364 -6.82 2.42 -25.30
C ASN A 364 -5.50 2.86 -25.97
N VAL A 365 -4.47 3.06 -25.16
CA VAL A 365 -3.11 3.35 -25.61
C VAL A 365 -2.27 2.09 -25.54
N SER A 366 -1.50 1.81 -26.59
CA SER A 366 -0.57 0.70 -26.70
C SER A 366 0.85 1.24 -26.77
N VAL A 367 1.70 0.91 -25.79
CA VAL A 367 3.11 1.32 -25.76
C VAL A 367 4.00 0.08 -25.85
N THR A 368 4.86 0.06 -26.87
CA THR A 368 5.93 -0.93 -27.01
C THR A 368 7.27 -0.27 -26.68
N GLY A 369 7.83 -0.67 -25.54
CA GLY A 369 9.13 -0.27 -25.06
C GLY A 369 10.26 -1.24 -25.46
N PRO A 370 11.46 -1.06 -24.88
CA PRO A 370 12.59 -1.96 -25.10
C PRO A 370 12.36 -3.40 -24.63
N ASP A 371 12.94 -4.37 -25.36
CA ASP A 371 12.90 -5.80 -24.97
C ASP A 371 13.65 -6.10 -23.66
N ASP A 372 14.69 -5.31 -23.34
CA ASP A 372 15.40 -5.43 -22.06
C ASP A 372 14.62 -4.64 -21.00
N PRO A 373 14.11 -5.30 -19.94
CA PRO A 373 13.31 -4.65 -18.91
C PRO A 373 14.12 -3.63 -18.08
N THR A 374 15.45 -3.59 -18.21
CA THR A 374 16.29 -2.58 -17.53
C THR A 374 16.58 -1.34 -18.37
N ASP A 375 16.14 -1.32 -19.63
CA ASP A 375 16.23 -0.17 -20.53
C ASP A 375 14.92 0.65 -20.51
N GLY A 376 14.97 1.86 -21.07
CA GLY A 376 13.83 2.79 -21.08
C GLY A 376 13.58 3.45 -19.71
N LEU A 377 12.40 4.07 -19.56
CA LEU A 377 11.95 4.58 -18.27
C LEU A 377 10.54 4.11 -17.93
N ALA A 378 9.53 4.54 -18.70
CA ALA A 378 8.13 4.21 -18.42
C ALA A 378 7.27 4.13 -19.68
N GLY A 379 6.38 3.14 -19.78
CA GLY A 379 5.35 3.14 -20.82
C GLY A 379 4.44 4.37 -20.68
N ILE A 380 3.87 4.56 -19.49
CA ILE A 380 3.11 5.74 -19.09
C ILE A 380 3.70 6.28 -17.79
N LEU A 381 4.11 7.55 -17.80
CA LEU A 381 4.66 8.25 -16.64
C LEU A 381 3.75 9.41 -16.25
N LEU A 382 3.22 9.38 -15.04
CA LEU A 382 2.41 10.47 -14.48
C LEU A 382 3.15 11.06 -13.29
N PHE A 383 3.57 12.30 -13.46
CA PHE A 383 4.36 13.05 -12.50
C PHE A 383 3.54 14.25 -12.04
N GLN A 384 3.13 14.26 -10.78
CA GLN A 384 2.22 15.28 -10.25
C GLN A 384 0.96 15.45 -11.12
N SER A 385 0.43 14.33 -11.64
CA SER A 385 -0.59 14.34 -12.69
C SER A 385 -1.73 13.35 -12.38
N PRO A 386 -2.63 13.70 -11.44
CA PRO A 386 -3.86 12.95 -11.19
C PRO A 386 -4.62 12.67 -12.49
N SER A 387 -4.77 11.39 -12.85
CA SER A 387 -5.29 10.99 -14.16
C SER A 387 -6.15 9.73 -14.12
N VAL A 388 -6.78 9.40 -15.25
CA VAL A 388 -7.36 8.07 -15.50
C VAL A 388 -6.58 7.39 -16.61
N VAL A 389 -6.09 6.18 -16.34
CA VAL A 389 -5.50 5.30 -17.36
C VAL A 389 -6.35 4.05 -17.44
N GLU A 390 -6.98 3.83 -18.59
CA GLU A 390 -7.85 2.67 -18.77
C GLU A 390 -7.69 1.94 -20.10
N SER A 391 -7.95 0.63 -20.07
CA SER A 391 -7.95 -0.22 -21.27
C SER A 391 -6.68 -0.10 -22.11
N SER A 392 -5.53 0.20 -21.49
CA SER A 392 -4.26 0.45 -22.16
C SER A 392 -3.28 -0.70 -21.94
N SER A 393 -2.35 -0.88 -22.87
CA SER A 393 -1.35 -1.96 -22.85
C SER A 393 0.05 -1.37 -22.88
N VAL A 394 0.92 -1.84 -21.99
CA VAL A 394 2.34 -1.46 -21.95
C VAL A 394 3.21 -2.72 -21.96
N GLN A 395 4.19 -2.77 -22.85
CA GLN A 395 5.07 -3.94 -23.00
C GLN A 395 6.54 -3.53 -23.01
N GLY A 396 7.35 -4.19 -22.19
CA GLY A 396 8.81 -3.98 -22.13
C GLY A 396 9.26 -2.67 -21.48
N GLY A 397 10.55 -2.57 -21.19
CA GLY A 397 11.16 -1.46 -20.45
C GLY A 397 11.01 -1.52 -18.93
N THR A 398 11.50 -0.49 -18.24
CA THR A 398 11.62 -0.48 -16.77
C THR A 398 10.28 -0.43 -16.03
N ASN A 399 9.44 0.56 -16.31
CA ASN A 399 8.13 0.67 -15.67
C ASN A 399 7.03 0.57 -16.73
N GLY A 400 5.96 -0.18 -16.47
CA GLY A 400 4.77 -0.15 -17.33
C GLY A 400 4.03 1.17 -17.16
N ILE A 401 3.41 1.34 -15.98
CA ILE A 401 2.76 2.59 -15.55
C ILE A 401 3.44 3.06 -14.27
N TYR A 402 4.00 4.28 -14.29
CA TYR A 402 4.72 4.86 -13.17
C TYR A 402 4.05 6.16 -12.70
N LEU A 403 3.64 6.18 -11.43
CA LEU A 403 3.09 7.34 -10.74
C LEU A 403 4.09 7.92 -9.74
N TYR A 404 4.30 9.22 -9.81
CA TYR A 404 5.03 9.98 -8.82
C TYR A 404 4.18 11.17 -8.36
N ARG A 405 3.89 11.28 -7.05
CA ARG A 405 3.07 12.36 -6.46
C ARG A 405 1.76 12.63 -7.22
N SER A 406 1.11 11.57 -7.70
CA SER A 406 -0.08 11.68 -8.56
C SER A 406 -1.30 11.07 -7.88
N PRO A 407 -1.79 11.66 -6.77
CA PRO A 407 -2.92 11.10 -6.02
C PRO A 407 -4.21 11.11 -6.85
N GLU A 408 -5.24 10.41 -6.37
CA GLU A 408 -6.55 10.35 -7.04
C GLU A 408 -6.49 9.81 -8.48
N THR A 409 -5.43 9.03 -8.78
CA THR A 409 -5.27 8.39 -10.07
C THR A 409 -6.04 7.08 -10.10
N VAL A 410 -6.65 6.77 -11.26
CA VAL A 410 -7.34 5.49 -11.47
C VAL A 410 -6.68 4.74 -12.61
N LEU A 411 -6.13 3.57 -12.30
CA LEU A 411 -5.53 2.62 -13.23
C LEU A 411 -6.44 1.41 -13.34
N ARG A 412 -7.27 1.32 -14.40
CA ARG A 412 -8.24 0.23 -14.54
C ARG A 412 -8.21 -0.52 -15.85
N SER A 413 -8.37 -1.85 -15.79
CA SER A 413 -8.47 -2.72 -16.97
C SER A 413 -7.27 -2.58 -17.94
N ASN A 414 -6.07 -2.32 -17.44
CA ASN A 414 -4.85 -2.22 -18.23
C ASN A 414 -4.11 -3.55 -18.28
N GLU A 415 -3.26 -3.71 -19.28
CA GLU A 415 -2.33 -4.83 -19.44
C GLU A 415 -0.88 -4.34 -19.32
N ALA A 416 -0.07 -5.02 -18.52
CA ALA A 416 1.37 -4.83 -18.50
C ALA A 416 2.09 -6.18 -18.61
N ASP A 417 3.04 -6.29 -19.56
CA ASP A 417 3.77 -7.52 -19.80
C ASP A 417 5.26 -7.28 -20.00
N GLY A 418 6.08 -8.02 -19.25
CA GLY A 418 7.52 -8.07 -19.42
C GLY A 418 8.29 -6.81 -18.99
N ASN A 419 7.63 -5.83 -18.35
CA ASN A 419 8.31 -4.70 -17.71
C ASN A 419 9.06 -5.15 -16.45
N GLU A 420 10.14 -4.47 -16.04
CA GLU A 420 10.79 -4.72 -14.73
C GLU A 420 9.77 -4.56 -13.58
N ILE A 421 9.00 -3.46 -13.63
CA ILE A 421 7.86 -3.21 -12.75
C ILE A 421 6.62 -2.93 -13.61
N GLY A 422 5.52 -3.66 -13.38
CA GLY A 422 4.26 -3.44 -14.11
C GLY A 422 3.61 -2.09 -13.77
N VAL A 423 3.25 -1.90 -12.50
CA VAL A 423 2.71 -0.65 -11.94
C VAL A 423 3.56 -0.21 -10.76
N HIS A 424 4.06 1.03 -10.81
CA HIS A 424 4.94 1.60 -9.80
C HIS A 424 4.34 2.88 -9.22
N LEU A 425 4.15 2.93 -7.90
CA LEU A 425 3.72 4.10 -7.16
C LEU A 425 4.84 4.55 -6.23
N MET A 426 5.26 5.81 -6.37
CA MET A 426 6.20 6.46 -5.47
C MET A 426 5.57 7.75 -4.96
N HIS A 427 5.50 7.90 -3.63
CA HIS A 427 4.88 9.06 -2.96
C HIS A 427 3.48 9.34 -3.54
N THR A 428 2.64 8.31 -3.68
CA THR A 428 1.33 8.45 -4.34
C THR A 428 0.27 7.73 -3.52
N SER A 429 -0.61 8.52 -2.89
CA SER A 429 -1.75 8.10 -2.06
C SER A 429 -3.06 8.12 -2.87
N ASP A 430 -4.15 7.66 -2.27
CA ASP A 430 -5.52 7.81 -2.80
C ASP A 430 -5.70 7.34 -4.25
N THR A 431 -5.01 6.27 -4.65
CA THR A 431 -5.05 5.71 -6.01
C THR A 431 -5.86 4.43 -6.05
N LEU A 432 -6.59 4.21 -7.16
CA LEU A 432 -7.26 2.94 -7.46
C LEU A 432 -6.52 2.18 -8.56
N ILE A 433 -6.11 0.95 -8.26
CA ILE A 433 -5.53 -0.01 -9.21
C ILE A 433 -6.51 -1.18 -9.31
N ASP A 434 -7.35 -1.20 -10.35
CA ASP A 434 -8.48 -2.12 -10.49
C ASP A 434 -8.45 -2.98 -11.75
N GLY A 435 -8.62 -4.29 -11.62
CA GLY A 435 -8.92 -5.17 -12.75
C GLY A 435 -7.82 -5.22 -13.82
N ASN A 436 -6.56 -4.96 -13.45
CA ASN A 436 -5.43 -4.98 -14.39
C ASN A 436 -4.86 -6.40 -14.54
N GLU A 437 -4.33 -6.71 -15.73
CA GLU A 437 -3.62 -7.95 -16.02
C GLU A 437 -2.11 -7.70 -16.09
N LEU A 438 -1.37 -8.25 -15.13
CA LEU A 438 0.07 -8.01 -14.97
C LEU A 438 0.82 -9.34 -15.12
N ARG A 439 1.82 -9.38 -16.01
CA ARG A 439 2.47 -10.62 -16.46
C ARG A 439 3.99 -10.47 -16.55
N SER A 440 4.68 -11.52 -16.10
CA SER A 440 6.09 -11.75 -16.44
C SER A 440 7.07 -10.68 -15.96
N HIS A 441 6.83 -10.05 -14.81
CA HIS A 441 7.67 -8.95 -14.31
C HIS A 441 8.89 -9.46 -13.52
N PRO A 442 10.14 -9.23 -13.98
CA PRO A 442 11.33 -9.67 -13.28
C PRO A 442 11.56 -9.01 -11.92
N GLY A 443 10.99 -7.82 -11.70
CA GLY A 443 11.01 -7.11 -10.42
C GLY A 443 9.68 -7.29 -9.67
N ALA A 444 8.65 -6.54 -10.07
CA ALA A 444 7.35 -6.56 -9.41
C ALA A 444 6.16 -6.36 -10.36
N GLY A 445 5.02 -7.01 -10.09
CA GLY A 445 3.76 -6.67 -10.76
C GLY A 445 3.28 -5.28 -10.34
N ILE A 446 3.02 -5.11 -9.04
CA ILE A 446 2.65 -3.83 -8.44
C ILE A 446 3.65 -3.51 -7.32
N TYR A 447 4.21 -2.30 -7.34
CA TYR A 447 5.11 -1.83 -6.30
C TYR A 447 4.71 -0.45 -5.78
N VAL A 448 4.31 -0.41 -4.51
CA VAL A 448 3.94 0.80 -3.79
C VAL A 448 5.00 1.12 -2.75
N MET A 449 5.65 2.27 -2.86
CA MET A 449 6.76 2.65 -1.99
C MET A 449 6.67 4.09 -1.50
N THR A 450 7.54 4.39 -0.52
CA THR A 450 7.74 5.70 0.11
C THR A 450 6.57 6.21 0.93
N GLY A 451 5.88 5.28 1.61
CA GLY A 451 4.93 5.57 2.68
C GLY A 451 3.57 6.16 2.27
N PRO A 452 2.96 5.82 1.12
CA PRO A 452 1.66 6.37 0.73
C PRO A 452 0.51 5.75 1.52
N GLU A 453 -0.66 6.38 1.44
CA GLU A 453 -1.85 5.98 2.20
C GLU A 453 -3.09 5.84 1.32
N ARG A 454 -4.09 5.12 1.83
CA ARG A 454 -5.45 5.06 1.26
C ARG A 454 -5.55 4.59 -0.19
N ASN A 455 -4.55 3.84 -0.66
CA ASN A 455 -4.58 3.19 -1.97
C ASN A 455 -5.52 1.98 -1.97
N ALA A 456 -6.12 1.66 -3.11
CA ALA A 456 -6.90 0.46 -3.32
C ALA A 456 -6.32 -0.36 -4.48
N ILE A 457 -6.00 -1.63 -4.21
CA ILE A 457 -5.46 -2.59 -5.17
C ILE A 457 -6.45 -3.76 -5.23
N VAL A 458 -7.33 -3.74 -6.23
CA VAL A 458 -8.51 -4.60 -6.27
C VAL A 458 -8.68 -5.36 -7.58
N ASP A 459 -9.13 -6.60 -7.49
CA ASP A 459 -9.50 -7.45 -8.64
C ASP A 459 -8.42 -7.59 -9.75
N ASN A 460 -7.15 -7.32 -9.42
CA ASN A 460 -6.05 -7.48 -10.37
C ASN A 460 -5.66 -8.96 -10.50
N ASP A 461 -5.17 -9.33 -11.68
CA ASP A 461 -4.62 -10.64 -11.97
C ASP A 461 -3.12 -10.51 -12.24
N ILE A 462 -2.28 -11.03 -11.33
CA ILE A 462 -0.81 -10.90 -11.39
C ILE A 462 -0.17 -12.28 -11.42
N ARG A 463 0.61 -12.55 -12.48
CA ARG A 463 1.20 -13.87 -12.71
C ARG A 463 2.65 -13.84 -13.16
N ALA A 464 3.36 -14.93 -12.87
CA ALA A 464 4.70 -15.23 -13.37
C ALA A 464 5.75 -14.13 -13.12
N SER A 465 5.61 -13.40 -12.02
CA SER A 465 6.50 -12.29 -11.63
C SER A 465 7.39 -12.69 -10.45
N GLU A 466 8.53 -12.02 -10.26
CA GLU A 466 9.40 -12.30 -9.11
C GLU A 466 8.68 -11.93 -7.80
N THR A 467 8.12 -10.72 -7.72
CA THR A 467 7.14 -10.33 -6.69
C THR A 467 5.84 -9.92 -7.37
N ALA A 468 4.68 -10.40 -6.92
CA ALA A 468 3.42 -10.01 -7.55
C ALA A 468 2.98 -8.62 -7.06
N ILE A 469 2.82 -8.45 -5.75
CA ILE A 469 2.42 -7.19 -5.13
C ILE A 469 3.35 -6.89 -3.95
N SER A 470 3.93 -5.70 -3.91
CA SER A 470 4.70 -5.18 -2.78
C SER A 470 4.11 -3.86 -2.32
N VAL A 471 3.62 -3.83 -1.07
CA VAL A 471 2.88 -2.68 -0.53
C VAL A 471 3.58 -2.16 0.71
N GLY A 472 4.16 -0.96 0.62
CA GLY A 472 4.53 -0.12 1.75
C GLY A 472 3.45 0.93 2.07
N GLY A 473 3.66 1.69 3.15
CA GLY A 473 2.73 2.75 3.57
C GLY A 473 1.64 2.29 4.52
N SER A 474 0.47 2.94 4.50
CA SER A 474 -0.63 2.68 5.45
C SER A 474 -1.99 2.61 4.76
N GLU A 475 -3.00 2.10 5.48
CA GLU A 475 -4.42 2.22 5.11
C GLU A 475 -4.73 1.75 3.66
N THR A 476 -3.93 0.83 3.13
CA THR A 476 -4.10 0.32 1.77
C THR A 476 -5.07 -0.86 1.78
N TYR A 477 -6.02 -0.86 0.84
CA TYR A 477 -6.99 -1.93 0.65
C TYR A 477 -6.54 -2.84 -0.49
N VAL A 478 -5.95 -3.99 -0.13
CA VAL A 478 -5.48 -5.01 -1.08
C VAL A 478 -6.48 -6.15 -1.07
N ALA A 479 -7.41 -6.16 -2.02
CA ALA A 479 -8.50 -7.10 -1.96
C ALA A 479 -8.81 -7.78 -3.28
N SER A 480 -9.35 -8.99 -3.19
CA SER A 480 -9.94 -9.65 -4.37
C SER A 480 -8.97 -9.90 -5.54
N ASN A 481 -7.65 -9.83 -5.31
CA ASN A 481 -6.66 -10.06 -6.35
C ASN A 481 -6.44 -11.56 -6.59
N VAL A 482 -6.05 -11.92 -7.81
CA VAL A 482 -5.57 -13.25 -8.19
C VAL A 482 -4.07 -13.17 -8.37
N VAL A 483 -3.34 -13.88 -7.52
CA VAL A 483 -1.88 -13.84 -7.45
C VAL A 483 -1.34 -15.26 -7.61
N THR A 484 -0.92 -15.62 -8.83
CA THR A 484 -0.50 -17.01 -9.12
C THR A 484 0.85 -17.16 -9.81
N ASP A 485 1.54 -18.25 -9.48
CA ASP A 485 2.76 -18.68 -10.17
C ASP A 485 3.91 -17.64 -10.06
N ASN A 486 3.95 -16.87 -8.97
CA ASN A 486 4.99 -15.87 -8.72
C ASN A 486 6.09 -16.43 -7.80
N GLY A 487 7.26 -15.78 -7.78
CA GLY A 487 8.28 -16.02 -6.76
C GLY A 487 7.73 -15.70 -5.37
N LEU A 488 7.21 -14.49 -5.21
CA LEU A 488 6.52 -14.03 -4.01
C LEU A 488 5.15 -13.46 -4.40
N GLY A 489 4.09 -13.92 -3.76
CA GLY A 489 2.75 -13.39 -3.98
C GLY A 489 2.59 -11.97 -3.40
N LEU A 490 2.57 -11.85 -2.08
CA LEU A 490 2.42 -10.57 -1.38
C LEU A 490 3.62 -10.25 -0.51
N ARG A 491 4.27 -9.10 -0.73
CA ARG A 491 5.17 -8.48 0.25
C ARG A 491 4.40 -7.44 1.07
N VAL A 492 4.27 -7.71 2.37
CA VAL A 492 3.53 -6.89 3.33
C VAL A 492 4.51 -6.03 4.13
N GLU A 493 4.76 -4.83 3.62
CA GLU A 493 5.60 -3.79 4.24
C GLU A 493 4.76 -2.71 4.94
N SER A 494 3.48 -2.62 4.59
CA SER A 494 2.55 -1.62 5.09
C SER A 494 2.09 -1.88 6.53
N THR A 495 1.44 -0.88 7.11
CA THR A 495 0.79 -0.92 8.42
C THR A 495 -0.68 -0.53 8.30
N THR A 496 -1.52 -1.00 9.22
CA THR A 496 -2.94 -0.59 9.31
C THR A 496 -3.67 -0.76 7.97
N SER A 497 -3.25 -1.75 7.18
CA SER A 497 -3.78 -2.07 5.85
C SER A 497 -4.64 -3.32 5.89
N PHE A 498 -5.51 -3.45 4.89
CA PHE A 498 -6.49 -4.52 4.79
C PHE A 498 -6.15 -5.43 3.61
N TYR A 499 -5.95 -6.71 3.90
CA TYR A 499 -5.71 -7.77 2.91
C TYR A 499 -6.89 -8.75 2.95
N ASP A 500 -7.78 -8.66 1.97
CA ASP A 500 -9.10 -9.29 2.04
C ASP A 500 -9.47 -10.05 0.77
N GLY A 501 -9.89 -11.31 0.88
CA GLY A 501 -10.46 -12.03 -0.26
C GLY A 501 -9.51 -12.31 -1.44
N ASN A 502 -8.19 -12.24 -1.23
CA ASN A 502 -7.20 -12.51 -2.28
C ASN A 502 -6.99 -14.02 -2.46
N VAL A 503 -6.74 -14.45 -3.70
CA VAL A 503 -6.34 -15.82 -4.02
C VAL A 503 -4.84 -15.84 -4.31
N LEU A 504 -4.07 -16.49 -3.44
CA LEU A 504 -2.63 -16.68 -3.58
C LEU A 504 -2.34 -18.15 -3.87
N ALA A 505 -2.10 -18.49 -5.13
CA ALA A 505 -1.98 -19.88 -5.55
C ALA A 505 -0.69 -20.21 -6.34
N GLY A 506 -0.02 -21.31 -6.00
CA GLY A 506 1.13 -21.80 -6.76
C GLY A 506 2.39 -20.92 -6.70
N ASN A 507 2.49 -20.01 -5.72
CA ASN A 507 3.66 -19.13 -5.58
C ASN A 507 4.79 -19.84 -4.82
N THR A 508 6.04 -19.41 -4.99
CA THR A 508 7.17 -19.93 -4.17
C THR A 508 7.06 -19.45 -2.72
N VAL A 509 6.50 -18.27 -2.49
CA VAL A 509 6.05 -17.80 -1.18
C VAL A 509 4.71 -17.10 -1.39
N GLY A 510 3.67 -17.49 -0.64
CA GLY A 510 2.35 -16.84 -0.71
C GLY A 510 2.41 -15.40 -0.22
N ALA A 511 2.78 -15.21 1.04
CA ALA A 511 2.99 -13.88 1.61
C ALA A 511 4.27 -13.78 2.46
N ASP A 512 5.00 -12.67 2.37
CA ASP A 512 6.16 -12.36 3.21
C ASP A 512 5.92 -11.06 3.95
N VAL A 513 6.00 -11.10 5.27
CA VAL A 513 5.74 -9.93 6.13
C VAL A 513 7.03 -9.38 6.69
N THR A 514 7.33 -8.15 6.33
CA THR A 514 8.51 -7.41 6.78
C THR A 514 8.13 -6.23 7.68
N ALA A 515 6.88 -5.77 7.62
CA ALA A 515 6.33 -4.73 8.51
C ALA A 515 6.58 -5.07 9.99
N MET A 516 7.15 -4.13 10.74
CA MET A 516 7.52 -4.36 12.15
C MET A 516 6.32 -4.31 13.11
N LEU A 517 5.25 -3.64 12.70
CA LEU A 517 4.00 -3.52 13.46
C LEU A 517 2.95 -4.50 12.94
N PRO A 518 2.30 -5.27 13.84
CA PRO A 518 1.29 -6.26 13.48
C PRO A 518 -0.12 -5.65 13.30
N THR A 519 -0.23 -4.45 12.71
CA THR A 519 -1.50 -3.69 12.64
C THR A 519 -2.37 -4.02 11.41
N ASN A 520 -1.85 -4.82 10.47
CA ASN A 520 -2.62 -5.20 9.28
C ASN A 520 -3.71 -6.23 9.59
N ARG A 521 -4.86 -6.08 8.93
CA ARG A 521 -5.95 -7.05 8.95
C ARG A 521 -5.86 -7.94 7.71
N VAL A 522 -5.64 -9.23 7.91
CA VAL A 522 -5.47 -10.22 6.83
C VAL A 522 -6.51 -11.32 7.02
N ILE A 523 -7.58 -11.29 6.24
CA ILE A 523 -8.75 -12.16 6.41
C ILE A 523 -9.28 -12.67 5.07
N GLU A 524 -9.96 -13.82 5.08
CA GLU A 524 -10.70 -14.35 3.93
C GLU A 524 -9.85 -14.56 2.68
N ASN A 525 -8.51 -14.62 2.81
CA ASN A 525 -7.61 -14.95 1.71
C ASN A 525 -7.48 -16.46 1.56
N ASP A 526 -7.18 -16.92 0.34
CA ASP A 526 -6.99 -18.33 0.01
C ASP A 526 -5.54 -18.61 -0.38
N PHE A 527 -4.83 -19.36 0.47
CA PHE A 527 -3.45 -19.82 0.23
C PHE A 527 -3.46 -21.27 -0.27
N VAL A 528 -3.16 -21.48 -1.55
CA VAL A 528 -3.28 -22.77 -2.23
C VAL A 528 -1.98 -23.16 -2.93
N GLU A 529 -1.43 -24.33 -2.65
CA GLU A 529 -0.23 -24.88 -3.32
C GLU A 529 0.99 -23.94 -3.37
N ASN A 530 1.11 -23.01 -2.42
CA ASN A 530 2.32 -22.22 -2.31
C ASN A 530 3.42 -23.07 -1.68
N ASP A 531 4.60 -23.11 -2.30
CA ASP A 531 5.88 -22.82 -1.64
C ASP A 531 5.85 -22.73 -0.10
N GLU A 532 5.90 -21.52 0.42
CA GLU A 532 5.64 -21.28 1.83
C GLU A 532 4.38 -20.43 1.87
N HIS A 533 3.31 -20.91 2.51
CA HIS A 533 2.06 -20.13 2.55
C HIS A 533 2.30 -18.72 3.08
N ALA A 534 3.08 -18.58 4.16
CA ALA A 534 3.57 -17.28 4.58
C ALA A 534 4.89 -17.36 5.37
N THR A 535 5.70 -16.32 5.25
CA THR A 535 6.92 -16.04 6.04
C THR A 535 6.80 -14.71 6.77
N ALA A 536 7.60 -14.53 7.83
CA ALA A 536 7.63 -13.27 8.57
C ALA A 536 9.02 -12.99 9.13
N THR A 537 9.39 -11.71 9.12
CA THR A 537 10.54 -11.20 9.85
C THR A 537 10.29 -11.27 11.36
N SER A 538 11.36 -11.41 12.15
CA SER A 538 11.29 -11.41 13.62
C SER A 538 10.56 -10.17 14.13
N GLY A 539 9.59 -10.37 15.01
CA GLY A 539 8.75 -9.30 15.51
C GLY A 539 7.67 -9.85 16.44
N PRO A 540 6.69 -9.02 16.83
CA PRO A 540 5.54 -9.45 17.60
C PRO A 540 4.69 -10.46 16.84
N LEU A 541 3.80 -11.11 17.57
CA LEU A 541 2.82 -12.03 17.01
C LEU A 541 1.88 -11.26 16.08
N ARG A 542 1.70 -11.76 14.86
CA ARG A 542 0.68 -11.30 13.92
C ARG A 542 -0.53 -12.22 14.00
N ILE A 543 -1.72 -11.64 14.10
CA ILE A 543 -2.99 -12.38 14.20
C ILE A 543 -3.73 -12.14 12.88
N TRP A 544 -3.87 -13.18 12.06
CA TRP A 544 -4.48 -13.11 10.73
C TRP A 544 -5.87 -13.74 10.75
N ASN A 545 -6.71 -13.17 11.61
CA ASN A 545 -8.14 -13.41 11.66
C ASN A 545 -8.80 -12.23 12.40
N ASP A 546 -10.07 -11.95 12.11
CA ASP A 546 -10.90 -11.06 12.92
C ASP A 546 -12.19 -11.76 13.32
N GLY A 547 -12.37 -11.96 14.63
CA GLY A 547 -13.47 -12.78 15.15
C GLY A 547 -13.49 -14.17 14.50
N ASP A 548 -14.59 -14.48 13.84
CA ASP A 548 -14.81 -15.76 13.13
C ASP A 548 -14.36 -15.72 11.66
N SER A 549 -13.89 -14.58 11.13
CA SER A 549 -13.34 -14.47 9.77
C SER A 549 -11.83 -14.73 9.78
N GLY A 550 -11.43 -15.92 9.34
CA GLY A 550 -10.03 -16.30 9.13
C GLY A 550 -9.71 -16.50 7.65
N ASN A 551 -8.53 -17.03 7.36
CA ASN A 551 -8.08 -17.33 6.00
C ASN A 551 -8.19 -18.84 5.71
N TYR A 552 -8.28 -19.19 4.43
CA TYR A 552 -8.15 -20.57 4.01
C TYR A 552 -6.67 -20.87 3.75
N TRP A 553 -6.17 -21.86 4.48
CA TRP A 553 -4.83 -22.40 4.28
C TRP A 553 -4.98 -23.83 3.82
N GLN A 554 -4.63 -24.12 2.56
CA GLN A 554 -4.61 -25.50 2.09
C GLN A 554 -3.76 -26.35 3.06
N GLY A 555 -4.27 -27.51 3.47
CA GLY A 555 -3.65 -28.35 4.48
C GLY A 555 -3.79 -27.87 5.94
N GLY A 556 -3.92 -26.57 6.20
CA GLY A 556 -4.28 -26.03 7.52
C GLY A 556 -5.68 -26.50 7.96
N ALA A 557 -6.60 -26.58 7.00
CA ALA A 557 -7.93 -27.18 7.15
C ALA A 557 -7.89 -28.70 7.46
N ALA A 558 -6.76 -29.39 7.34
CA ALA A 558 -6.67 -30.85 7.48
C ALA A 558 -6.87 -31.40 8.92
N ILE A 559 -7.22 -30.51 9.84
CA ILE A 559 -7.42 -30.80 11.24
C ILE A 559 -8.92 -30.63 11.49
N ALA A 560 -9.59 -31.75 11.81
CA ALA A 560 -11.05 -31.90 11.88
C ALA A 560 -11.75 -30.60 12.29
N GLY A 561 -12.77 -30.22 11.53
CA GLY A 561 -13.50 -28.99 11.79
C GLY A 561 -14.32 -29.04 13.08
N ASP A 562 -14.74 -27.87 13.51
CA ASP A 562 -15.66 -27.69 14.63
C ASP A 562 -16.95 -28.52 14.44
N ALA A 563 -17.83 -28.53 15.45
CA ALA A 563 -19.08 -29.30 15.37
C ALA A 563 -19.98 -28.94 14.17
N THR A 564 -19.75 -27.79 13.52
CA THR A 564 -20.46 -27.33 12.33
C THR A 564 -19.73 -27.64 11.02
N GLY A 565 -18.42 -27.86 11.04
CA GLY A 565 -17.57 -28.15 9.90
C GLY A 565 -17.08 -26.90 9.15
N THR A 566 -17.22 -25.71 9.74
CA THR A 566 -16.97 -24.41 9.09
C THR A 566 -15.53 -23.93 9.30
N HIS A 567 -14.98 -24.17 10.50
CA HIS A 567 -13.62 -23.77 10.90
C HIS A 567 -12.83 -24.97 11.39
N ALA A 568 -11.51 -24.92 11.32
CA ALA A 568 -10.67 -25.97 11.91
C ALA A 568 -10.76 -25.99 13.45
N ASP A 569 -10.60 -27.16 14.08
CA ASP A 569 -10.61 -27.32 15.56
C ASP A 569 -9.43 -26.62 16.30
N ARG A 570 -8.51 -25.97 15.58
CA ARG A 570 -7.35 -25.28 16.14
C ARG A 570 -6.83 -24.18 15.21
N SER A 571 -6.04 -23.30 15.79
CA SER A 571 -5.26 -22.31 15.05
C SER A 571 -4.27 -22.94 14.07
N TYR A 572 -3.92 -22.18 13.05
CA TYR A 572 -2.88 -22.51 12.07
C TYR A 572 -1.78 -21.45 12.09
N THR A 573 -0.53 -21.89 12.08
CA THR A 573 0.64 -21.01 12.13
C THR A 573 1.50 -21.28 10.90
N PRO A 574 1.38 -20.53 9.78
CA PRO A 574 2.16 -20.80 8.56
C PRO A 574 3.68 -20.73 8.77
N THR A 575 4.13 -20.00 9.80
CA THR A 575 5.55 -19.87 10.15
C THR A 575 6.06 -20.97 11.11
N ASP A 576 5.19 -21.85 11.61
CA ASP A 576 5.62 -22.97 12.46
C ASP A 576 6.20 -24.12 11.60
N ALA A 577 7.27 -24.73 12.10
CA ALA A 577 8.02 -25.75 11.36
C ALA A 577 7.23 -27.03 11.08
N VAL A 578 6.15 -27.30 11.83
CA VAL A 578 5.28 -28.45 11.63
C VAL A 578 4.03 -28.05 10.84
N ASP A 579 3.37 -26.96 11.21
CA ASP A 579 2.16 -26.48 10.54
C ASP A 579 2.40 -26.16 9.07
N SER A 580 3.51 -25.48 8.74
CA SER A 580 3.91 -25.15 7.36
C SER A 580 3.96 -26.37 6.44
N GLN A 581 4.18 -27.58 6.99
CA GLN A 581 4.30 -28.83 6.25
C GLN A 581 2.98 -29.59 6.09
N LEU A 582 1.87 -29.07 6.63
CA LEU A 582 0.57 -29.78 6.62
C LEU A 582 0.01 -30.02 5.21
N HIS A 583 0.32 -29.14 4.25
CA HIS A 583 -0.13 -29.27 2.85
C HIS A 583 0.82 -30.10 1.98
N ARG A 584 2.05 -30.35 2.44
CA ARG A 584 3.09 -31.03 1.65
C ARG A 584 3.42 -32.44 2.05
N THR A 585 3.39 -32.71 3.35
CA THR A 585 4.02 -33.90 3.91
C THR A 585 2.98 -34.81 4.54
N ASP A 586 2.84 -36.00 3.95
CA ASP A 586 2.03 -37.07 4.51
C ASP A 586 2.51 -37.45 5.92
N GLY A 587 1.56 -37.53 6.86
CA GLY A 587 1.83 -37.87 8.26
C GLY A 587 2.07 -36.68 9.20
N THR A 588 2.24 -35.46 8.68
CA THR A 588 2.30 -34.22 9.50
C THR A 588 1.05 -34.06 10.36
N GLN A 589 -0.13 -34.45 9.83
CA GLN A 589 -1.38 -34.47 10.60
C GLN A 589 -1.30 -35.31 11.89
N THR A 590 -0.52 -36.41 11.90
CA THR A 590 -0.30 -37.22 13.11
C THR A 590 0.65 -36.52 14.08
N LEU A 591 1.67 -35.84 13.54
CA LEU A 591 2.67 -35.13 14.32
C LEU A 591 2.06 -33.93 15.06
N VAL A 592 1.25 -33.10 14.39
CA VAL A 592 0.56 -31.95 14.99
C VAL A 592 -0.37 -32.36 16.14
N ARG A 593 -0.91 -33.59 16.11
CA ARG A 593 -1.76 -34.14 17.18
C ARG A 593 -0.98 -34.83 18.31
N ALA A 594 0.35 -34.82 18.27
CA ALA A 594 1.16 -35.42 19.32
C ALA A 594 1.06 -34.58 20.62
N PRO A 595 0.75 -35.19 21.79
CA PRO A 595 0.55 -34.45 23.03
C PRO A 595 1.74 -33.57 23.46
N SER A 596 2.97 -33.99 23.11
CA SER A 596 4.18 -33.21 23.40
C SER A 596 4.29 -31.94 22.56
N LEU A 597 3.84 -31.97 21.31
CA LEU A 597 3.85 -30.79 20.43
C LEU A 597 2.68 -29.87 20.76
N GLN A 598 1.51 -30.40 21.11
CA GLN A 598 0.42 -29.58 21.66
C GLN A 598 0.81 -28.87 22.96
N ALA A 599 1.55 -29.54 23.85
CA ALA A 599 2.04 -28.92 25.07
C ALA A 599 3.11 -27.84 24.80
N LEU A 600 3.93 -28.01 23.75
CA LEU A 600 4.93 -27.02 23.33
C LEU A 600 4.25 -25.81 22.68
N ALA A 601 3.34 -26.03 21.73
CA ALA A 601 2.56 -24.97 21.10
C ALA A 601 1.74 -24.17 22.12
N GLY A 602 1.15 -24.83 23.12
CA GLY A 602 0.48 -24.14 24.23
C GLY A 602 1.43 -23.30 25.09
N LEU A 603 2.68 -23.72 25.25
CA LEU A 603 3.72 -22.95 25.96
C LEU A 603 4.18 -21.75 25.13
N GLU A 604 4.48 -21.94 23.85
CA GLU A 604 4.86 -20.88 22.90
C GLU A 604 3.73 -19.84 22.77
N GLY A 605 2.48 -20.31 22.68
CA GLY A 605 1.29 -19.47 22.72
C GLY A 605 1.08 -18.75 24.06
N SER A 606 1.74 -19.12 25.16
CA SER A 606 1.59 -18.47 26.48
C SER A 606 2.78 -17.58 26.88
N VAL A 607 3.92 -17.67 26.19
CA VAL A 607 5.17 -16.97 26.55
C VAL A 607 5.51 -15.95 25.45
N PRO A 608 5.33 -14.64 25.67
CA PRO A 608 5.54 -13.61 24.64
C PRO A 608 6.89 -13.69 23.91
N GLY A 609 7.98 -13.92 24.65
CA GLY A 609 9.33 -14.05 24.08
C GLY A 609 9.59 -15.32 23.25
N MET A 610 8.63 -16.25 23.18
CA MET A 610 8.68 -17.44 22.33
C MET A 610 7.78 -17.32 21.08
N ARG A 611 7.04 -16.20 20.92
CA ARG A 611 6.14 -15.93 19.78
C ARG A 611 6.83 -15.16 18.63
N THR A 612 8.16 -15.07 18.65
CA THR A 612 8.91 -14.13 17.80
C THR A 612 8.81 -14.50 16.32
N GLY A 613 8.38 -13.55 15.49
CA GLY A 613 8.28 -13.72 14.03
C GLY A 613 7.19 -14.69 13.59
N SER A 614 6.13 -14.84 14.40
CA SER A 614 5.05 -15.79 14.12
C SER A 614 3.83 -15.10 13.55
N ILE A 615 3.21 -15.76 12.56
CA ILE A 615 1.86 -15.47 12.08
C ILE A 615 0.94 -16.56 12.64
N VAL A 616 -0.20 -16.19 13.20
CA VAL A 616 -1.21 -17.14 13.68
C VAL A 616 -2.57 -16.72 13.13
N ASP A 617 -3.26 -17.68 12.51
CA ASP A 617 -4.69 -17.61 12.22
C ASP A 617 -5.42 -18.47 13.26
N GLN A 618 -6.27 -17.86 14.08
CA GLN A 618 -6.98 -18.55 15.15
C GLN A 618 -8.24 -19.28 14.67
N THR A 619 -8.78 -18.87 13.51
CA THR A 619 -10.05 -19.36 12.96
C THR A 619 -9.90 -19.70 11.47
N PRO A 620 -8.93 -20.56 11.09
CA PRO A 620 -8.73 -20.88 9.68
C PRO A 620 -9.96 -21.61 9.13
N THR A 621 -10.33 -21.27 7.90
CA THR A 621 -11.56 -21.78 7.28
C THR A 621 -11.36 -23.17 6.69
N CYS A 622 -12.43 -23.96 6.66
CA CYS A 622 -12.37 -25.34 6.20
C CYS A 622 -12.38 -25.50 4.67
N GLU A 623 -12.81 -24.48 3.94
CA GLU A 623 -12.97 -24.43 2.49
C GLU A 623 -12.44 -23.08 1.98
N PRO A 624 -12.02 -22.97 0.70
CA PRO A 624 -11.68 -21.69 0.10
C PRO A 624 -12.78 -20.66 0.31
N ASN A 625 -12.41 -19.46 0.71
CA ASN A 625 -13.32 -18.33 0.90
C ASN A 625 -13.77 -17.74 -0.44
N ASN A 626 -12.94 -17.87 -1.49
CA ASN A 626 -13.12 -17.27 -2.81
C ASN A 626 -13.16 -18.33 -3.93
N PRO A 627 -14.05 -19.34 -3.87
CA PRO A 627 -14.04 -20.45 -4.82
C PRO A 627 -14.24 -20.01 -6.27
N GLU A 628 -15.10 -19.02 -6.53
CA GLU A 628 -15.34 -18.51 -7.89
C GLU A 628 -14.12 -17.80 -8.51
N ARG A 629 -13.26 -17.24 -7.67
CA ARG A 629 -12.03 -16.55 -8.09
C ARG A 629 -10.90 -17.57 -8.25
N LEU A 630 -10.81 -18.53 -7.32
CA LEU A 630 -9.91 -19.68 -7.41
C LEU A 630 -10.18 -20.54 -8.67
N ASP A 631 -11.43 -20.74 -9.06
CA ASP A 631 -11.85 -21.46 -10.27
C ASP A 631 -11.32 -20.85 -11.59
N ARG A 632 -10.83 -19.61 -11.56
CA ARG A 632 -10.20 -18.92 -12.70
C ARG A 632 -8.69 -19.22 -12.82
N THR A 633 -8.15 -19.97 -11.87
CA THR A 633 -6.73 -20.36 -11.80
C THR A 633 -6.55 -21.82 -12.19
N ASP A 634 -5.33 -22.19 -12.55
CA ASP A 634 -4.96 -23.59 -12.79
C ASP A 634 -4.88 -24.42 -11.48
N TRP A 635 -5.10 -23.78 -10.33
CA TRP A 635 -4.92 -24.35 -8.99
C TRP A 635 -6.23 -24.76 -8.30
N ALA A 636 -7.38 -24.56 -8.96
CA ALA A 636 -8.70 -24.82 -8.38
C ALA A 636 -8.88 -26.28 -7.91
N GLU A 637 -8.43 -27.25 -8.70
CA GLU A 637 -8.54 -28.67 -8.37
C GLU A 637 -7.60 -29.12 -7.25
N ALA A 638 -6.63 -28.27 -6.85
CA ALA A 638 -5.69 -28.58 -5.79
C ALA A 638 -6.22 -28.21 -4.39
N ALA A 639 -7.20 -27.31 -4.28
CA ALA A 639 -7.82 -27.01 -2.99
C ALA A 639 -8.69 -28.18 -2.50
N TRP A 640 -8.67 -28.44 -1.18
CA TRP A 640 -9.48 -29.49 -0.58
C TRP A 640 -10.05 -29.10 0.77
N PRO A 641 -11.30 -29.51 1.09
CA PRO A 641 -11.93 -29.18 2.35
C PRO A 641 -11.38 -29.97 3.54
N CYS A 642 -11.68 -29.51 4.76
CA CYS A 642 -11.44 -30.24 6.02
C CYS A 642 -11.90 -31.72 5.98
N ALA A 643 -13.02 -32.01 5.32
CA ALA A 643 -13.60 -33.35 5.24
C ALA A 643 -12.72 -34.33 4.45
N ASP A 644 -12.10 -33.87 3.36
CA ASP A 644 -11.33 -34.69 2.43
C ASP A 644 -9.89 -34.94 2.92
N ALA A 645 -9.40 -34.10 3.82
CA ALA A 645 -8.12 -34.31 4.50
C ALA A 645 -8.04 -35.62 5.30
N THR A 646 -9.18 -36.23 5.64
CA THR A 646 -9.23 -37.55 6.29
C THR A 646 -9.10 -38.72 5.31
N ILE A 647 -9.12 -38.46 3.99
CA ILE A 647 -9.26 -39.49 2.95
C ILE A 647 -7.93 -39.79 2.22
N SER A 648 -6.88 -38.94 2.32
CA SER A 648 -5.54 -39.24 1.78
C SER A 648 -4.74 -40.25 2.64
N THR A 649 -5.34 -41.40 2.94
CA THR A 649 -4.66 -42.50 3.66
C THR A 649 -4.54 -43.79 2.87
N ASN A 650 -5.00 -43.85 1.62
CA ASN A 650 -4.71 -44.98 0.72
C ASN A 650 -4.91 -44.57 -0.75
N ASP A 651 -3.84 -44.30 -1.48
CA ASP A 651 -3.67 -44.80 -2.86
C ASP A 651 -2.17 -44.96 -3.20
#